data_AF-X8JVQ5-F1
#
_entry.id   AF-X8JVQ5-F1
#
_cell.length_a   1.000
_cell.length_b   1.000
_cell.length_c   1.000
_cell.angle_alpha   90.00
_cell.angle_beta   90.00
_cell.angle_gamma   90.00
#
_symmetry.space_group_name_H-M   'P 1'
#
loop_
_entity.id
_entity.type
_entity.pdbx_description
1 polymer ?
#
loop_
_entity_poly.entity_id
_entity_poly.type
_entity_poly.pdbx_seq_one_letter_code
_entity_poly.pdbx_strand_id
1 'polypeptide(L)'
;MPLTPLGLEADRSFHLGSTSKAVYKAELEQFIQRAFPGWLQERAHASLELYLGDNTKALTLPEIPHKIYQTSKTEPHGDWRSSTWQNIPGYTYWFFNDELADKWVRDVFGGTEIEKVWDVFGPGIKRSDLLRYLLVMTEGGIYSDMDTVRLKDLDQWGRGAGRQGPESKGLPSVFVGIEADVGTRSDWHKWWPRPLQMVQWTFAAAPLHPILIDTVRRVHHVTAIIEAKKAKNETSNATDLKEHWVGGELLRNDGTVSIMEWTGPGVFTDSVIRYIAAEHNITWPALKNLRKPLRIRDTVVLPVTGFSPGVGMFGAGDTNNEQAMVQHLFAGSWKSAVMSKPYDPPEYNFAPPSSATQPVNFGDEPSSSNAYHGSKQSLGASTELSYPQSKFNSGISVEAQDPFVSGEGYKGGLNENGQTRAQALASEYRSSPINLSPRDGALSSASSQTFSSSEQSKDLLATRKSATSSQLDAMTYVDENYNVYRSPRMKNADQFNDNASLVEHAATPAGASHRMADLEYAEPVTPSPGHPDNAKKSVMARLLGNDGARHPLEQRIQAKRAGVGRQRYPFVVWILSLAMLGVMIWELVRNKQEQGSAISLKPYVNPMLGPSSSGLINLGGRFVPCMKLVDEVPPSFNLGCFNNTANPPTELCSIETLCGFGEFHGSDPNQWFRFITPIFLHAGIIHFALNMFAQLTLSAQVEREMGSGAFLILYASAGIFGNVLGGNFALVGVPSVGASGAIFGTVAVMWVDLLAHWKLEYRPGRKLVMLCIDLIIGVALGFVPGVDNFAHLGGFLMGLLTAIVFYPVISTTKTHKAVMWFCRLAMIPVAVILFVVLIRNFYKSDPYAACQWCRYLSCIPASWNNRCQGTGITTTTTTT
;
A
#
# COMPACT_ATOMS: atom_id res chain seq x y z
N MET A 1 -36.91 -8.25 -1.09
CA MET A 1 -36.44 -7.84 0.25
C MET A 1 -34.94 -8.07 0.32
N PRO A 2 -34.17 -7.24 1.03
CA PRO A 2 -32.75 -7.49 1.21
C PRO A 2 -32.53 -8.78 2.00
N LEU A 3 -31.46 -9.51 1.70
CA LEU A 3 -31.12 -10.76 2.37
C LEU A 3 -30.55 -10.52 3.77
N THR A 4 -30.02 -9.31 4.04
CA THR A 4 -29.45 -8.93 5.33
C THR A 4 -29.81 -7.48 5.71
N PRO A 5 -29.60 -7.07 6.98
CA PRO A 5 -29.76 -5.67 7.40
C PRO A 5 -28.84 -4.66 6.70
N LEU A 6 -27.82 -5.12 5.94
CA LEU A 6 -26.95 -4.24 5.15
C LEU A 6 -27.65 -3.65 3.91
N GLY A 7 -28.87 -4.09 3.61
CA GLY A 7 -29.67 -3.56 2.51
C GLY A 7 -29.36 -4.19 1.15
N LEU A 8 -30.16 -3.81 0.15
CA LEU A 8 -30.07 -4.36 -1.22
C LEU A 8 -28.74 -4.04 -1.90
N GLU A 9 -28.06 -3.00 -1.43
CA GLU A 9 -26.73 -2.61 -1.92
C GLU A 9 -25.70 -3.71 -1.69
N ALA A 10 -25.66 -4.28 -0.48
CA ALA A 10 -24.79 -5.40 -0.14
C ALA A 10 -25.12 -6.65 -0.97
N ASP A 11 -26.39 -6.94 -1.19
CA ASP A 11 -26.79 -8.10 -1.99
C ASP A 11 -26.41 -7.95 -3.47
N ARG A 12 -26.50 -6.73 -4.01
CA ARG A 12 -26.17 -6.41 -5.41
C ARG A 12 -24.68 -6.28 -5.69
N SER A 13 -23.85 -6.25 -4.65
CA SER A 13 -22.39 -6.20 -4.79
C SER A 13 -21.79 -7.50 -5.33
N PHE A 14 -22.45 -8.64 -5.13
CA PHE A 14 -21.98 -9.92 -5.66
C PHE A 14 -22.37 -10.06 -7.15
N HIS A 15 -21.38 -10.18 -8.02
CA HIS A 15 -21.62 -10.30 -9.47
C HIS A 15 -21.83 -11.76 -9.88
N LEU A 16 -22.86 -12.41 -9.34
CA LEU A 16 -23.07 -13.83 -9.50
C LEU A 16 -23.56 -14.24 -10.90
N GLY A 17 -24.12 -13.32 -11.70
CA GLY A 17 -24.82 -13.70 -12.92
C GLY A 17 -25.98 -14.66 -12.62
N SER A 18 -26.29 -15.58 -13.54
CA SER A 18 -27.28 -16.63 -13.27
C SER A 18 -26.74 -17.65 -12.28
N THR A 19 -27.49 -17.91 -11.21
CA THR A 19 -27.27 -19.00 -10.26
C THR A 19 -28.09 -20.25 -10.60
N SER A 20 -28.66 -20.34 -11.82
CA SER A 20 -29.22 -21.60 -12.29
C SER A 20 -28.08 -22.57 -12.61
N LYS A 21 -28.10 -23.77 -12.02
CA LYS A 21 -27.10 -24.82 -12.25
C LYS A 21 -26.84 -25.08 -13.73
N ALA A 22 -27.91 -25.21 -14.52
CA ALA A 22 -27.82 -25.46 -15.97
C ALA A 22 -27.15 -24.31 -16.74
N VAL A 23 -27.51 -23.05 -16.41
CA VAL A 23 -26.92 -21.88 -17.06
C VAL A 23 -25.46 -21.70 -16.64
N TYR A 24 -25.17 -21.87 -15.35
CA TYR A 24 -23.81 -21.80 -14.84
C TYR A 24 -22.91 -22.83 -15.50
N LYS A 25 -23.34 -24.09 -15.60
CA LYS A 25 -22.61 -25.15 -16.31
C LYS A 25 -22.37 -24.79 -17.78
N ALA A 26 -23.41 -24.38 -18.51
CA ALA A 26 -23.29 -24.02 -19.92
C ALA A 26 -22.32 -22.84 -20.18
N GLU A 27 -22.30 -21.84 -19.30
CA GLU A 27 -21.35 -20.72 -19.39
C GLU A 27 -19.90 -21.19 -19.20
N LEU A 28 -19.65 -22.12 -18.27
CA LEU A 28 -18.31 -22.69 -18.06
C LEU A 28 -17.88 -23.55 -19.26
N GLU A 29 -18.78 -24.38 -19.81
CA GLU A 29 -18.53 -25.19 -21.00
C GLU A 29 -18.16 -24.32 -22.21
N GLN A 30 -18.92 -23.24 -22.45
CA GLN A 30 -18.63 -22.32 -23.53
C GLN A 30 -17.28 -21.63 -23.36
N PHE A 31 -16.92 -21.28 -22.12
CA PHE A 31 -15.61 -20.70 -21.82
C PHE A 31 -14.48 -21.69 -22.05
N ILE A 32 -14.61 -22.92 -21.55
CA ILE A 32 -13.62 -23.99 -21.74
C ILE A 32 -13.34 -24.22 -23.23
N GLN A 33 -14.39 -24.41 -24.03
CA GLN A 33 -14.29 -24.66 -25.46
C GLN A 33 -13.52 -23.57 -26.22
N ARG A 34 -13.61 -22.33 -25.73
CA ARG A 34 -13.03 -21.15 -26.37
C ARG A 34 -11.62 -20.86 -25.88
N ALA A 35 -11.38 -20.95 -24.58
CA ALA A 35 -10.20 -20.39 -23.94
C ALA A 35 -9.13 -21.43 -23.59
N PHE A 36 -9.46 -22.72 -23.50
CA PHE A 36 -8.50 -23.75 -23.08
C PHE A 36 -7.90 -24.50 -24.28
N PRO A 37 -6.69 -25.09 -24.14
CA PRO A 37 -6.14 -25.98 -25.15
C PRO A 37 -6.94 -27.29 -25.22
N GLY A 38 -7.01 -27.94 -26.38
CA GLY A 38 -7.90 -29.09 -26.62
C GLY A 38 -7.79 -30.22 -25.60
N TRP A 39 -6.57 -30.58 -25.17
CA TRP A 39 -6.36 -31.62 -24.16
C TRP A 39 -6.94 -31.27 -22.77
N LEU A 40 -7.00 -29.98 -22.44
CA LEU A 40 -7.56 -29.49 -21.18
C LEU A 40 -9.09 -29.36 -21.27
N GLN A 41 -9.62 -29.10 -22.48
CA GLN A 41 -11.06 -29.00 -22.71
C GLN A 41 -11.78 -30.29 -22.30
N GLU A 42 -11.34 -31.43 -22.83
CA GLU A 42 -11.95 -32.74 -22.54
C GLU A 42 -11.97 -33.04 -21.04
N ARG A 43 -10.85 -32.79 -20.36
CA ARG A 43 -10.73 -33.00 -18.91
C ARG A 43 -11.63 -32.04 -18.13
N ALA A 44 -11.71 -30.79 -18.54
CA ALA A 44 -12.54 -29.79 -17.87
C ALA A 44 -14.04 -30.10 -18.04
N HIS A 45 -14.47 -30.54 -19.24
CA HIS A 45 -15.85 -31.00 -19.46
C HIS A 45 -16.20 -32.21 -18.58
N ALA A 46 -15.33 -33.22 -18.50
CA ALA A 46 -15.55 -34.36 -17.62
C ALA A 46 -15.65 -33.95 -16.14
N SER A 47 -14.84 -32.97 -15.71
CA SER A 47 -14.92 -32.39 -14.37
C SER A 47 -16.26 -31.66 -14.15
N LEU A 48 -16.72 -30.85 -15.09
CA LEU A 48 -18.01 -30.17 -14.98
C LEU A 48 -19.18 -31.14 -14.86
N GLU A 49 -19.17 -32.25 -15.61
CA GLU A 49 -20.19 -33.30 -15.45
C GLU A 49 -20.14 -33.97 -14.07
N LEU A 50 -18.95 -34.14 -13.51
CA LEU A 50 -18.78 -34.73 -12.19
C LEU A 50 -19.37 -33.85 -11.08
N TYR A 51 -19.11 -32.54 -11.12
CA TYR A 51 -19.55 -31.62 -10.07
C TYR A 51 -20.96 -31.05 -10.30
N LEU A 52 -21.33 -30.77 -11.55
CA LEU A 52 -22.54 -30.06 -11.95
C LEU A 52 -23.49 -30.91 -12.82
N GLY A 53 -23.21 -32.19 -13.02
CA GLY A 53 -24.13 -33.11 -13.67
C GLY A 53 -25.32 -33.48 -12.77
N ASP A 54 -26.34 -34.08 -13.38
CA ASP A 54 -27.52 -34.63 -12.69
C ASP A 54 -27.19 -36.00 -12.08
N ASN A 55 -26.26 -36.03 -11.12
CA ASN A 55 -25.89 -37.24 -10.40
C ASN A 55 -26.64 -37.34 -9.07
N THR A 56 -27.61 -38.25 -9.00
CA THR A 56 -28.42 -38.53 -7.81
C THR A 56 -27.77 -39.51 -6.83
N LYS A 57 -26.57 -40.01 -7.14
CA LYS A 57 -25.82 -40.97 -6.30
C LYS A 57 -24.69 -40.27 -5.53
N ALA A 58 -24.33 -40.83 -4.38
CA ALA A 58 -23.16 -40.41 -3.62
C ALA A 58 -21.89 -40.62 -4.46
N LEU A 59 -21.28 -39.52 -4.92
CA LEU A 59 -20.07 -39.50 -5.72
C LEU A 59 -18.83 -39.56 -4.82
N THR A 60 -17.79 -40.23 -5.31
CA THR A 60 -16.43 -40.08 -4.79
C THR A 60 -15.78 -38.98 -5.61
N LEU A 61 -15.50 -37.86 -4.97
CA LEU A 61 -14.98 -36.69 -5.64
C LEU A 61 -13.45 -36.72 -5.67
N PRO A 62 -12.82 -36.01 -6.62
CA PRO A 62 -11.37 -35.95 -6.72
C PRO A 62 -10.77 -35.36 -5.45
N GLU A 63 -9.71 -36.01 -4.96
CA GLU A 63 -8.95 -35.53 -3.81
C GLU A 63 -7.99 -34.42 -4.20
N ILE A 64 -7.61 -33.61 -3.20
CA ILE A 64 -6.63 -32.54 -3.38
C ILE A 64 -5.24 -33.16 -3.40
N PRO A 65 -4.47 -33.03 -4.50
CA PRO A 65 -3.11 -33.51 -4.55
C PRO A 65 -2.23 -32.86 -3.48
N HIS A 66 -1.27 -33.60 -2.92
CA HIS A 66 -0.29 -33.05 -1.99
C HIS A 66 0.79 -32.25 -2.73
N LYS A 67 0.39 -31.15 -3.37
CA LYS A 67 1.26 -30.19 -4.03
C LYS A 67 1.09 -28.83 -3.37
N ILE A 68 2.19 -28.11 -3.18
CA ILE A 68 2.20 -26.77 -2.59
C ILE A 68 2.86 -25.82 -3.58
N TYR A 69 2.19 -24.71 -3.85
CA TYR A 69 2.64 -23.67 -4.75
C TYR A 69 2.87 -22.38 -3.98
N GLN A 70 4.05 -21.79 -4.16
CA GLN A 70 4.30 -20.41 -3.77
C GLN A 70 4.98 -19.65 -4.91
N THR A 71 4.73 -18.35 -5.00
CA THR A 71 5.23 -17.50 -6.07
C THR A 71 5.96 -16.28 -5.50
N SER A 72 7.12 -15.94 -6.05
CA SER A 72 7.84 -14.69 -5.76
C SER A 72 8.91 -14.45 -6.80
N LYS A 73 9.37 -13.20 -6.92
CA LYS A 73 10.46 -12.88 -7.85
C LYS A 73 11.76 -13.61 -7.55
N THR A 74 12.00 -13.93 -6.27
CA THR A 74 13.24 -14.59 -5.82
C THR A 74 12.91 -15.80 -4.95
N GLU A 75 13.68 -16.88 -5.11
CA GLU A 75 13.56 -18.08 -4.29
C GLU A 75 13.73 -17.76 -2.79
N PRO A 76 12.97 -18.44 -1.90
CA PRO A 76 12.96 -18.19 -0.46
C PRO A 76 14.13 -18.80 0.31
N HIS A 77 15.36 -18.66 -0.17
CA HIS A 77 16.50 -19.18 0.59
C HIS A 77 16.60 -18.51 1.97
N GLY A 78 16.41 -19.31 3.02
CA GLY A 78 16.47 -18.84 4.42
C GLY A 78 15.23 -18.10 4.92
N ASP A 79 14.13 -18.06 4.16
CA ASP A 79 12.87 -17.48 4.67
C ASP A 79 12.15 -18.48 5.60
N TRP A 80 12.22 -18.21 6.91
CA TRP A 80 11.59 -19.07 7.92
C TRP A 80 10.08 -19.24 7.70
N ARG A 81 9.39 -18.28 7.08
CA ARG A 81 7.95 -18.33 6.81
C ARG A 81 7.65 -19.41 5.79
N SER A 82 8.30 -19.33 4.63
CA SER A 82 8.19 -20.30 3.55
C SER A 82 8.74 -21.67 3.94
N SER A 83 9.67 -21.75 4.89
CA SER A 83 10.17 -23.03 5.40
C SER A 83 9.06 -23.89 6.01
N THR A 84 8.00 -23.29 6.56
CA THR A 84 6.83 -24.03 7.09
C THR A 84 6.02 -24.73 6.01
N TRP A 85 6.19 -24.36 4.75
CA TRP A 85 5.54 -24.93 3.56
C TRP A 85 6.46 -25.88 2.78
N GLN A 86 7.72 -25.99 3.18
CA GLN A 86 8.74 -26.81 2.51
C GLN A 86 9.02 -28.10 3.29
N ASN A 87 9.52 -29.12 2.59
CA ASN A 87 9.95 -30.40 3.19
C ASN A 87 8.88 -31.12 4.04
N ILE A 88 7.61 -30.92 3.74
CA ILE A 88 6.51 -31.60 4.42
C ILE A 88 6.44 -33.04 3.87
N PRO A 89 6.50 -34.07 4.72
CA PRO A 89 6.43 -35.46 4.28
C PRO A 89 5.17 -35.72 3.42
N GLY A 90 5.36 -36.31 2.25
CA GLY A 90 4.28 -36.62 1.33
C GLY A 90 3.77 -35.46 0.48
N TYR A 91 4.34 -34.25 0.61
CA TYR A 91 4.03 -33.10 -0.24
C TYR A 91 5.16 -32.77 -1.21
N THR A 92 4.79 -32.35 -2.41
CA THR A 92 5.71 -31.79 -3.40
C THR A 92 5.61 -30.26 -3.38
N TYR A 93 6.73 -29.60 -3.11
CA TYR A 93 6.82 -28.13 -3.12
C TYR A 93 7.24 -27.59 -4.48
N TRP A 94 6.52 -26.57 -4.95
CA TRP A 94 6.75 -25.89 -6.23
C TRP A 94 6.88 -24.39 -6.02
N PHE A 95 7.99 -23.84 -6.49
CA PHE A 95 8.26 -22.41 -6.48
C PHE A 95 8.24 -21.85 -7.89
N PHE A 96 7.58 -20.71 -8.07
CA PHE A 96 7.47 -20.02 -9.35
C PHE A 96 7.98 -18.58 -9.23
N ASN A 97 9.04 -18.27 -9.98
CA ASN A 97 9.44 -16.89 -10.28
C ASN A 97 8.83 -16.41 -11.60
N ASP A 98 9.09 -15.15 -11.96
CA ASP A 98 8.51 -14.53 -13.17
C ASP A 98 8.84 -15.32 -14.45
N GLU A 99 10.06 -15.86 -14.57
CA GLU A 99 10.51 -16.62 -15.73
C GLU A 99 9.85 -18.01 -15.81
N LEU A 100 9.83 -18.74 -14.69
CA LEU A 100 9.19 -20.05 -14.60
C LEU A 100 7.67 -19.95 -14.78
N ALA A 101 7.06 -18.88 -14.25
CA ALA A 101 5.65 -18.58 -14.45
C ALA A 101 5.32 -18.33 -15.92
N ASP A 102 6.06 -17.43 -16.59
CA ASP A 102 5.82 -17.12 -18.00
C ASP A 102 6.02 -18.35 -18.88
N LYS A 103 7.12 -19.10 -18.63
CA LYS A 103 7.38 -20.35 -19.34
C LYS A 103 6.25 -21.36 -19.14
N TRP A 104 5.83 -21.61 -17.90
CA TRP A 104 4.78 -22.58 -17.61
C TRP A 104 3.45 -22.19 -18.26
N VAL A 105 3.06 -20.91 -18.22
CA VAL A 105 1.83 -20.45 -18.87
C VAL A 105 1.90 -20.63 -20.38
N ARG A 106 3.03 -20.35 -21.03
CA ARG A 106 3.20 -20.57 -22.48
C ARG A 106 3.21 -22.05 -22.85
N ASP A 107 3.84 -22.89 -22.03
CA ASP A 107 3.89 -24.33 -22.26
C ASP A 107 2.50 -24.97 -22.13
N VAL A 108 1.67 -24.50 -21.18
CA VAL A 108 0.34 -25.05 -20.89
C VAL A 108 -0.76 -24.41 -21.76
N PHE A 109 -0.75 -23.10 -21.90
CA PHE A 109 -1.82 -22.29 -22.52
C PHE A 109 -1.40 -21.61 -23.84
N GLY A 110 -0.26 -21.96 -24.42
CA GLY A 110 0.22 -21.42 -25.69
C GLY A 110 -0.82 -21.53 -26.82
N GLY A 111 -1.04 -20.44 -27.53
CA GLY A 111 -2.01 -20.31 -28.62
C GLY A 111 -3.46 -20.12 -28.18
N THR A 112 -3.74 -19.94 -26.90
CA THR A 112 -5.11 -19.84 -26.35
C THR A 112 -5.50 -18.43 -25.91
N GLU A 113 -6.77 -18.19 -25.58
CA GLU A 113 -7.20 -16.90 -25.03
C GLU A 113 -6.59 -16.62 -23.64
N ILE A 114 -6.23 -17.65 -22.88
CA ILE A 114 -5.57 -17.49 -21.59
C ILE A 114 -4.15 -16.92 -21.74
N GLU A 115 -3.40 -17.35 -22.75
CA GLU A 115 -2.09 -16.73 -23.07
C GLU A 115 -2.26 -15.25 -23.43
N LYS A 116 -3.30 -14.90 -24.19
CA LYS A 116 -3.60 -13.49 -24.51
C LYS A 116 -3.88 -12.67 -23.25
N VAL A 117 -4.67 -13.18 -22.32
CA VAL A 117 -4.91 -12.52 -21.02
C VAL A 117 -3.61 -12.36 -20.24
N TRP A 118 -2.77 -13.40 -20.22
CA TRP A 118 -1.46 -13.37 -19.57
C TRP A 118 -0.54 -12.28 -20.15
N ASP A 119 -0.54 -12.11 -21.47
CA ASP A 119 0.22 -11.08 -22.16
C ASP A 119 -0.31 -9.67 -21.89
N VAL A 120 -1.63 -9.48 -21.78
CA VAL A 120 -2.26 -8.18 -21.44
C VAL A 120 -1.83 -7.67 -20.06
N PHE A 121 -1.60 -8.56 -19.10
CA PHE A 121 -1.33 -8.15 -17.71
C PHE A 121 0.07 -7.56 -17.50
N GLY A 122 1.06 -7.96 -18.28
CA GLY A 122 2.47 -7.66 -18.01
C GLY A 122 2.96 -8.21 -16.66
N PRO A 123 4.25 -8.10 -16.33
CA PRO A 123 4.78 -8.56 -15.06
C PRO A 123 4.15 -7.80 -13.88
N GLY A 124 3.81 -8.51 -12.80
CA GLY A 124 3.29 -7.91 -11.56
C GLY A 124 2.12 -8.67 -10.93
N ILE A 125 1.41 -7.99 -10.04
CA ILE A 125 0.40 -8.60 -9.16
C ILE A 125 -0.72 -9.32 -9.92
N LYS A 126 -1.17 -8.78 -11.06
CA LYS A 126 -2.22 -9.39 -11.90
C LYS A 126 -1.80 -10.74 -12.47
N ARG A 127 -0.52 -10.91 -12.84
CA ARG A 127 0.02 -12.21 -13.26
C ARG A 127 0.14 -13.18 -12.09
N SER A 128 0.57 -12.70 -10.92
CA SER A 128 0.60 -13.54 -9.71
C SER A 128 -0.78 -14.05 -9.31
N ASP A 129 -1.79 -13.17 -9.38
CA ASP A 129 -3.20 -13.51 -9.14
C ASP A 129 -3.76 -14.47 -10.18
N LEU A 130 -3.48 -14.27 -11.47
CA LEU A 130 -3.92 -15.22 -12.48
C LEU A 130 -3.21 -16.57 -12.32
N LEU A 131 -1.89 -16.56 -12.07
CA LEU A 131 -1.07 -17.76 -11.97
C LEU A 131 -1.53 -18.68 -10.84
N ARG A 132 -1.86 -18.15 -9.65
CA ARG A 132 -2.35 -18.98 -8.54
C ARG A 132 -3.61 -19.75 -8.91
N TYR A 133 -4.52 -19.12 -9.65
CA TYR A 133 -5.72 -19.80 -10.13
C TYR A 133 -5.39 -20.83 -11.20
N LEU A 134 -4.55 -20.50 -12.18
CA LEU A 134 -4.18 -21.43 -13.24
C LEU A 134 -3.45 -22.67 -12.72
N LEU A 135 -2.51 -22.50 -11.79
CA LEU A 135 -1.76 -23.61 -11.18
C LEU A 135 -2.70 -24.57 -10.46
N VAL A 136 -3.50 -24.08 -9.51
CA VAL A 136 -4.39 -24.97 -8.75
C VAL A 136 -5.53 -25.52 -9.62
N MET A 137 -6.02 -24.75 -10.60
CA MET A 137 -7.06 -25.22 -11.54
C MET A 137 -6.55 -26.38 -12.40
N THR A 138 -5.31 -26.34 -12.87
CA THR A 138 -4.77 -27.36 -13.77
C THR A 138 -4.25 -28.57 -13.01
N GLU A 139 -3.52 -28.33 -11.92
CA GLU A 139 -2.75 -29.35 -11.21
C GLU A 139 -3.37 -29.81 -9.90
N GLY A 140 -4.29 -29.02 -9.33
CA GLY A 140 -4.76 -29.19 -7.96
C GLY A 140 -3.66 -28.93 -6.93
N GLY A 141 -4.04 -28.92 -5.65
CA GLY A 141 -3.12 -28.72 -4.52
C GLY A 141 -3.42 -27.46 -3.74
N ILE A 142 -2.41 -26.97 -3.03
CA ILE A 142 -2.47 -25.80 -2.15
C ILE A 142 -1.67 -24.68 -2.79
N TYR A 143 -2.29 -23.51 -2.93
CA TYR A 143 -1.53 -22.28 -3.16
C TYR A 143 -1.47 -21.48 -1.86
N SER A 144 -0.32 -20.86 -1.57
CA SER A 144 -0.18 -19.94 -0.45
C SER A 144 0.87 -18.86 -0.73
N ASP A 145 0.57 -17.60 -0.41
CA ASP A 145 1.50 -16.48 -0.56
C ASP A 145 2.76 -16.67 0.33
N MET A 146 3.87 -16.02 -0.06
CA MET A 146 5.17 -16.21 0.59
C MET A 146 5.24 -15.73 2.03
N ASP A 147 4.43 -14.74 2.39
CA ASP A 147 4.35 -14.14 3.71
C ASP A 147 3.29 -14.80 4.61
N THR A 148 3.07 -16.10 4.39
CA THR A 148 2.21 -16.94 5.21
C THR A 148 3.02 -17.95 6.02
N VAL A 149 2.43 -18.38 7.13
CA VAL A 149 2.94 -19.43 7.99
C VAL A 149 1.91 -20.54 8.06
N ARG A 150 2.32 -21.76 7.71
CA ARG A 150 1.49 -22.96 7.87
C ARG A 150 1.44 -23.33 9.34
N LEU A 151 0.26 -23.27 9.96
CA LEU A 151 0.04 -23.70 11.35
C LEU A 151 -0.39 -25.17 11.42
N LYS A 152 -1.13 -25.63 10.40
CA LYS A 152 -1.69 -27.00 10.33
C LYS A 152 -1.64 -27.57 8.92
N ASP A 153 -1.57 -28.90 8.86
CA ASP A 153 -1.53 -29.68 7.63
C ASP A 153 -2.93 -29.76 6.98
N LEU A 154 -3.01 -30.02 5.68
CA LEU A 154 -4.28 -30.02 4.93
C LEU A 154 -5.32 -31.00 5.50
N ASP A 155 -4.88 -32.14 6.01
CA ASP A 155 -5.76 -33.16 6.61
C ASP A 155 -6.40 -32.69 7.94
N GLN A 156 -5.86 -31.61 8.53
CA GLN A 156 -6.42 -30.94 9.69
C GLN A 156 -7.38 -29.81 9.32
N TRP A 157 -7.35 -29.33 8.07
CA TRP A 157 -8.21 -28.25 7.63
C TRP A 157 -9.67 -28.69 7.65
N GLY A 158 -10.52 -27.87 8.28
CA GLY A 158 -11.95 -28.16 8.39
C GLY A 158 -12.30 -29.38 9.25
N ARG A 159 -11.38 -29.90 10.08
CA ARG A 159 -11.74 -30.94 11.06
C ARG A 159 -12.86 -30.43 11.98
N GLY A 160 -13.88 -31.27 12.17
CA GLY A 160 -15.07 -30.90 12.93
C GLY A 160 -16.05 -29.99 12.18
N ALA A 161 -15.92 -29.84 10.86
CA ALA A 161 -16.85 -29.03 10.06
C ALA A 161 -18.30 -29.53 10.20
N GLY A 162 -19.22 -28.60 10.44
CA GLY A 162 -20.65 -28.87 10.30
C GLY A 162 -20.96 -29.24 8.85
N ARG A 163 -21.84 -30.21 8.61
CA ARG A 163 -22.20 -30.65 7.26
C ARG A 163 -23.54 -30.05 6.84
N GLN A 164 -23.60 -29.53 5.62
CA GLN A 164 -24.82 -29.04 4.99
C GLN A 164 -24.91 -29.54 3.54
N GLY A 165 -26.12 -29.84 3.09
CA GLY A 165 -26.38 -30.34 1.73
C GLY A 165 -26.30 -31.87 1.60
N PRO A 166 -26.32 -32.39 0.36
CA PRO A 166 -26.32 -33.82 0.07
C PRO A 166 -25.08 -34.54 0.61
N GLU A 167 -25.23 -35.82 0.99
CA GLU A 167 -24.10 -36.64 1.44
C GLU A 167 -23.07 -36.85 0.31
N SER A 168 -21.81 -36.47 0.58
CA SER A 168 -20.65 -36.82 -0.25
C SER A 168 -19.76 -37.82 0.48
N LYS A 169 -19.21 -38.78 -0.28
CA LYS A 169 -18.20 -39.72 0.23
C LYS A 169 -16.81 -39.15 -0.01
N GLY A 170 -15.89 -39.38 0.93
CA GLY A 170 -14.49 -38.97 0.81
C GLY A 170 -14.17 -37.58 1.38
N LEU A 171 -12.95 -37.13 1.09
CA LEU A 171 -12.42 -35.83 1.51
C LEU A 171 -13.04 -34.68 0.68
N PRO A 172 -13.06 -33.45 1.21
CA PRO A 172 -13.46 -32.27 0.44
C PRO A 172 -12.54 -32.06 -0.78
N SER A 173 -13.12 -31.54 -1.85
CA SER A 173 -12.39 -31.22 -3.09
C SER A 173 -11.94 -29.76 -3.15
N VAL A 174 -12.40 -28.90 -2.22
CA VAL A 174 -11.93 -27.52 -2.12
C VAL A 174 -12.02 -26.98 -0.69
N PHE A 175 -10.99 -26.25 -0.27
CA PHE A 175 -10.94 -25.49 0.98
C PHE A 175 -10.73 -24.01 0.68
N VAL A 176 -11.66 -23.19 1.16
CA VAL A 176 -11.61 -21.73 1.12
C VAL A 176 -11.79 -21.17 2.52
N GLY A 177 -11.28 -19.97 2.78
CA GLY A 177 -11.46 -19.28 4.06
C GLY A 177 -12.11 -17.92 3.87
N ILE A 178 -12.89 -17.49 4.86
CA ILE A 178 -13.42 -16.12 4.90
C ILE A 178 -12.28 -15.18 5.30
N GLU A 179 -12.03 -14.15 4.50
CA GLU A 179 -11.04 -13.11 4.79
C GLU A 179 -11.65 -12.01 5.67
N ALA A 180 -12.85 -11.55 5.27
CA ALA A 180 -13.57 -10.50 5.95
C ALA A 180 -15.06 -10.82 6.01
N ASP A 181 -15.65 -10.62 7.19
CA ASP A 181 -17.10 -10.62 7.39
C ASP A 181 -17.46 -9.35 8.15
N VAL A 182 -17.99 -8.38 7.42
CA VAL A 182 -18.21 -7.02 7.93
C VAL A 182 -19.39 -6.94 8.91
N GLY A 183 -20.11 -8.04 9.15
CA GLY A 183 -21.22 -8.07 10.10
C GLY A 183 -22.33 -7.12 9.67
N THR A 184 -22.59 -6.08 10.46
CA THR A 184 -23.62 -5.05 10.21
C THR A 184 -23.04 -3.70 9.81
N ARG A 185 -21.72 -3.63 9.55
CA ARG A 185 -21.01 -2.39 9.20
C ARG A 185 -21.49 -1.85 7.85
N SER A 186 -22.03 -0.63 7.82
CA SER A 186 -22.62 -0.03 6.61
C SER A 186 -21.61 0.62 5.65
N ASP A 187 -20.43 1.01 6.11
CA ASP A 187 -19.36 1.60 5.29
C ASP A 187 -18.40 0.56 4.69
N TRP A 188 -18.80 -0.71 4.63
CA TRP A 188 -17.98 -1.83 4.17
C TRP A 188 -17.44 -1.63 2.74
N HIS A 189 -18.24 -1.04 1.84
CA HIS A 189 -17.94 -0.83 0.42
C HIS A 189 -16.75 0.12 0.19
N LYS A 190 -16.30 0.84 1.22
CA LYS A 190 -15.10 1.66 1.15
C LYS A 190 -13.84 0.79 1.14
N TRP A 191 -13.86 -0.26 1.97
CA TRP A 191 -12.68 -1.05 2.36
C TRP A 191 -12.63 -2.45 1.74
N TRP A 192 -13.79 -3.05 1.42
CA TRP A 192 -13.88 -4.39 0.86
C TRP A 192 -14.77 -4.43 -0.39
N PRO A 193 -14.33 -5.13 -1.45
CA PRO A 193 -15.15 -5.52 -2.60
C PRO A 193 -16.50 -6.12 -2.22
N ARG A 194 -16.52 -7.01 -1.22
CA ARG A 194 -17.73 -7.73 -0.80
C ARG A 194 -17.91 -7.63 0.71
N PRO A 195 -19.16 -7.58 1.22
CA PRO A 195 -19.42 -7.59 2.66
C PRO A 195 -19.03 -8.91 3.32
N LEU A 196 -18.97 -10.00 2.54
CA LEU A 196 -18.35 -11.27 2.91
C LEU A 196 -17.33 -11.59 1.82
N GLN A 197 -16.05 -11.60 2.15
CA GLN A 197 -14.94 -11.79 1.21
C GLN A 197 -14.17 -13.07 1.53
N MET A 198 -13.75 -13.80 0.50
CA MET A 198 -12.94 -15.01 0.60
C MET A 198 -11.45 -14.71 0.45
N VAL A 199 -10.63 -15.45 1.18
CA VAL A 199 -9.16 -15.43 1.09
C VAL A 199 -8.73 -15.99 -0.26
N GLN A 200 -8.07 -15.18 -1.07
CA GLN A 200 -7.42 -15.63 -2.32
C GLN A 200 -5.92 -15.93 -2.16
N TRP A 201 -5.31 -15.44 -1.07
CA TRP A 201 -3.87 -15.57 -0.83
C TRP A 201 -3.50 -16.94 -0.26
N THR A 202 -4.47 -17.76 0.12
CA THR A 202 -4.32 -19.19 0.41
C THR A 202 -5.62 -19.95 0.19
N PHE A 203 -5.56 -21.04 -0.56
CA PHE A 203 -6.67 -21.97 -0.75
C PHE A 203 -6.15 -23.32 -1.26
N ALA A 204 -6.99 -24.35 -1.20
CA ALA A 204 -6.66 -25.66 -1.74
C ALA A 204 -7.81 -26.20 -2.58
N ALA A 205 -7.53 -26.84 -3.71
CA ALA A 205 -8.55 -27.46 -4.53
C ALA A 205 -8.04 -28.67 -5.30
N ALA A 206 -8.96 -29.57 -5.64
CA ALA A 206 -8.76 -30.60 -6.63
C ALA A 206 -8.65 -29.98 -8.03
N PRO A 207 -7.94 -30.64 -8.98
CA PRO A 207 -7.81 -30.11 -10.32
C PRO A 207 -9.18 -29.95 -10.99
N LEU A 208 -9.33 -28.87 -11.74
CA LEU A 208 -10.49 -28.52 -12.56
C LEU A 208 -11.79 -28.35 -11.76
N HIS A 209 -11.68 -27.93 -10.50
CA HIS A 209 -12.85 -27.56 -9.70
C HIS A 209 -13.60 -26.37 -10.34
N PRO A 210 -14.94 -26.39 -10.45
CA PRO A 210 -15.71 -25.35 -11.15
C PRO A 210 -15.50 -23.93 -10.63
N ILE A 211 -15.23 -23.76 -9.32
CA ILE A 211 -14.89 -22.46 -8.71
C ILE A 211 -13.69 -21.81 -9.42
N LEU A 212 -12.62 -22.56 -9.68
CA LEU A 212 -11.40 -22.02 -10.28
C LEU A 212 -11.58 -21.78 -11.78
N ILE A 213 -12.33 -22.64 -12.47
CA ILE A 213 -12.71 -22.42 -13.88
C ILE A 213 -13.52 -21.12 -13.99
N ASP A 214 -14.49 -20.92 -13.11
CA ASP A 214 -15.30 -19.69 -13.08
C ASP A 214 -14.46 -18.45 -12.72
N THR A 215 -13.48 -18.59 -11.82
CA THR A 215 -12.58 -17.48 -11.45
C THR A 215 -11.75 -17.04 -12.65
N VAL A 216 -11.12 -17.99 -13.36
CA VAL A 216 -10.34 -17.72 -14.58
C VAL A 216 -11.24 -17.16 -15.69
N ARG A 217 -12.48 -17.67 -15.83
CA ARG A 217 -13.48 -17.12 -16.76
C ARG A 217 -13.81 -15.66 -16.46
N ARG A 218 -13.99 -15.30 -15.19
CA ARG A 218 -14.28 -13.92 -14.76
C ARG A 218 -13.12 -13.00 -15.04
N VAL A 219 -11.89 -13.42 -14.69
CA VAL A 219 -10.66 -12.67 -15.02
C VAL A 219 -10.57 -12.43 -16.53
N HIS A 220 -10.81 -13.46 -17.33
CA HIS A 220 -10.83 -13.36 -18.79
C HIS A 220 -11.92 -12.39 -19.28
N HIS A 221 -13.15 -12.51 -18.77
CA HIS A 221 -14.27 -11.65 -19.15
C HIS A 221 -14.03 -10.17 -18.83
N VAL A 222 -13.56 -9.87 -17.62
CA VAL A 222 -13.21 -8.49 -17.22
C VAL A 222 -12.09 -7.96 -18.12
N THR A 223 -11.09 -8.78 -18.43
CA THR A 223 -10.01 -8.42 -19.37
C THR A 223 -10.56 -8.09 -20.76
N ALA A 224 -11.46 -8.92 -21.30
CA ALA A 224 -12.08 -8.69 -22.60
C ALA A 224 -12.89 -7.39 -22.66
N ILE A 225 -13.64 -7.07 -21.59
CA ILE A 225 -14.36 -5.79 -21.47
C ILE A 225 -13.39 -4.60 -21.52
N ILE A 226 -12.28 -4.70 -20.79
CA ILE A 226 -11.26 -3.64 -20.73
C ILE A 226 -10.61 -3.43 -22.10
N GLU A 227 -10.20 -4.51 -22.76
CA GLU A 227 -9.57 -4.43 -24.08
C GLU A 227 -10.56 -3.90 -25.14
N ALA A 228 -11.82 -4.32 -25.10
CA ALA A 228 -12.87 -3.77 -25.98
C ALA A 228 -13.12 -2.27 -25.73
N LYS A 229 -13.07 -1.82 -24.47
CA LYS A 229 -13.17 -0.39 -24.11
C LYS A 229 -11.96 0.41 -24.62
N LYS A 230 -10.74 -0.14 -24.52
CA LYS A 230 -9.54 0.50 -25.08
C LYS A 230 -9.65 0.66 -26.60
N ALA A 231 -10.09 -0.37 -27.31
CA ALA A 231 -10.26 -0.32 -28.77
C ALA A 231 -11.32 0.72 -29.23
N LYS A 232 -12.39 0.93 -28.44
CA LYS A 232 -13.41 1.95 -28.74
C LYS A 232 -12.95 3.39 -28.46
N ASN A 233 -12.11 3.61 -27.45
CA ASN A 233 -11.58 4.93 -27.10
C ASN A 233 -10.58 5.50 -28.13
N GLU A 234 -10.12 4.71 -29.11
CA GLU A 234 -9.35 5.20 -30.25
C GLU A 234 -10.23 5.90 -31.33
N THR A 235 -11.57 5.82 -31.24
CA THR A 235 -12.47 6.32 -32.31
C THR A 235 -13.60 7.28 -31.89
N SER A 236 -13.77 7.68 -30.62
CA SER A 236 -14.78 8.70 -30.28
C SER A 236 -14.55 9.47 -28.96
N ASN A 237 -14.99 10.73 -28.97
CA ASN A 237 -15.05 11.63 -27.81
C ASN A 237 -15.89 11.00 -26.68
N ALA A 238 -15.27 10.88 -25.51
CA ALA A 238 -15.86 10.28 -24.31
C ALA A 238 -16.95 11.16 -23.70
N THR A 239 -18.21 10.97 -24.11
CA THR A 239 -19.38 11.53 -23.39
C THR A 239 -20.38 10.51 -22.92
N ASP A 240 -20.17 9.20 -23.12
CA ASP A 240 -21.14 8.21 -22.69
C ASP A 240 -20.52 7.09 -21.85
N LEU A 241 -21.06 6.97 -20.64
CA LEU A 241 -21.35 5.76 -19.86
C LEU A 241 -20.82 5.76 -18.42
N LYS A 242 -21.72 6.15 -17.51
CA LYS A 242 -21.72 5.80 -16.09
C LYS A 242 -22.43 4.45 -15.92
N GLU A 243 -21.70 3.35 -15.90
CA GLU A 243 -22.19 2.12 -15.27
C GLU A 243 -21.74 2.12 -13.81
N HIS A 244 -22.60 2.62 -12.91
CA HIS A 244 -22.37 2.55 -11.47
C HIS A 244 -22.76 1.16 -10.96
N TRP A 245 -21.76 0.32 -10.67
CA TRP A 245 -21.93 -0.92 -9.91
C TRP A 245 -21.63 -0.61 -8.45
N VAL A 246 -22.50 -1.02 -7.54
CA VAL A 246 -22.35 -0.71 -6.11
C VAL A 246 -21.67 -1.87 -5.39
N GLY A 247 -20.57 -1.60 -4.69
CA GLY A 247 -19.73 -2.60 -4.01
C GLY A 247 -18.33 -2.76 -4.60
N GLY A 248 -17.57 -1.66 -4.67
CA GLY A 248 -16.30 -1.61 -5.40
C GLY A 248 -16.54 -1.31 -6.87
N GLU A 249 -16.27 -0.08 -7.31
CA GLU A 249 -16.50 0.29 -8.71
C GLU A 249 -15.59 -0.56 -9.62
N LEU A 250 -16.17 -1.44 -10.46
CA LEU A 250 -15.43 -2.16 -11.52
C LEU A 250 -14.64 -1.16 -12.36
N LEU A 251 -15.24 0.00 -12.63
CA LEU A 251 -14.56 1.17 -13.17
C LEU A 251 -14.63 2.25 -12.12
N ARG A 252 -13.49 2.59 -11.51
CA ARG A 252 -13.42 3.77 -10.66
C ARG A 252 -14.05 4.96 -11.39
N ASN A 253 -14.47 6.03 -10.70
CA ASN A 253 -14.77 7.38 -11.25
C ASN A 253 -13.68 7.95 -12.16
N ASP A 254 -12.62 7.20 -12.21
CA ASP A 254 -11.32 7.36 -12.70
C ASP A 254 -11.09 6.54 -14.04
N GLY A 255 -12.06 5.75 -14.48
CA GLY A 255 -12.00 4.90 -15.67
C GLY A 255 -11.01 3.73 -15.57
N THR A 256 -10.34 3.54 -14.43
CA THR A 256 -9.43 2.42 -14.17
C THR A 256 -10.15 1.32 -13.40
N VAL A 257 -9.78 0.07 -13.67
CA VAL A 257 -10.42 -1.09 -13.05
C VAL A 257 -9.72 -1.45 -11.74
N SER A 258 -10.50 -1.62 -10.67
CA SER A 258 -9.98 -2.09 -9.38
C SER A 258 -9.33 -3.47 -9.55
N ILE A 259 -8.06 -3.63 -9.15
CA ILE A 259 -7.37 -4.94 -9.20
C ILE A 259 -8.17 -5.97 -8.39
N MET A 260 -8.77 -5.55 -7.27
CA MET A 260 -9.61 -6.39 -6.43
C MET A 260 -10.84 -6.96 -7.16
N GLU A 261 -11.37 -6.22 -8.14
CA GLU A 261 -12.51 -6.60 -8.99
C GLU A 261 -12.08 -7.23 -10.33
N TRP A 262 -10.78 -7.26 -10.64
CA TRP A 262 -10.26 -7.81 -11.88
C TRP A 262 -9.62 -9.18 -11.68
N THR A 263 -8.65 -9.27 -10.78
CA THR A 263 -7.89 -10.50 -10.48
C THR A 263 -7.88 -10.86 -9.00
N GLY A 264 -8.28 -9.93 -8.15
CA GLY A 264 -8.21 -10.02 -6.70
C GLY A 264 -9.38 -10.78 -6.04
N PRO A 265 -9.57 -10.61 -4.71
CA PRO A 265 -10.51 -11.42 -3.94
C PRO A 265 -11.98 -11.18 -4.29
N GLY A 266 -12.35 -10.08 -4.98
CA GLY A 266 -13.71 -9.84 -5.44
C GLY A 266 -14.16 -10.91 -6.45
N VAL A 267 -13.35 -11.16 -7.49
CA VAL A 267 -13.68 -12.18 -8.52
C VAL A 267 -13.67 -13.59 -7.94
N PHE A 268 -12.73 -13.88 -7.03
CA PHE A 268 -12.65 -15.18 -6.38
C PHE A 268 -13.85 -15.43 -5.46
N THR A 269 -14.23 -14.43 -4.67
CA THR A 269 -15.42 -14.49 -3.81
C THR A 269 -16.68 -14.74 -4.63
N ASP A 270 -16.87 -14.01 -5.73
CA ASP A 270 -18.05 -14.19 -6.59
C ASP A 270 -18.12 -15.59 -7.19
N SER A 271 -16.98 -16.21 -7.54
CA SER A 271 -16.94 -17.59 -8.02
C SER A 271 -17.31 -18.61 -6.96
N VAL A 272 -16.79 -18.45 -5.73
CA VAL A 272 -17.13 -19.33 -4.60
C VAL A 272 -18.63 -19.23 -4.30
N ILE A 273 -19.15 -18.01 -4.14
CA ILE A 273 -20.56 -17.79 -3.83
C ILE A 273 -21.47 -18.25 -4.97
N ARG A 274 -21.09 -18.01 -6.25
CA ARG A 274 -21.88 -18.47 -7.40
C ARG A 274 -21.95 -19.98 -7.46
N TYR A 275 -20.83 -20.68 -7.25
CA TYR A 275 -20.80 -22.14 -7.25
C TYR A 275 -21.73 -22.71 -6.17
N ILE A 276 -21.59 -22.23 -4.93
CA ILE A 276 -22.41 -22.65 -3.79
C ILE A 276 -23.90 -22.35 -4.04
N ALA A 277 -24.22 -21.19 -4.61
CA ALA A 277 -25.59 -20.83 -4.96
C ALA A 277 -26.15 -21.71 -6.09
N ALA A 278 -25.37 -21.97 -7.13
CA ALA A 278 -25.81 -22.74 -8.29
C ALA A 278 -25.99 -24.23 -7.97
N GLU A 279 -25.08 -24.82 -7.21
CA GLU A 279 -25.10 -26.24 -6.91
C GLU A 279 -25.96 -26.58 -5.68
N HIS A 280 -26.03 -25.69 -4.69
CA HIS A 280 -26.65 -25.99 -3.40
C HIS A 280 -27.80 -25.06 -3.03
N ASN A 281 -28.10 -24.05 -3.85
CA ASN A 281 -29.11 -23.03 -3.58
C ASN A 281 -28.89 -22.31 -2.22
N ILE A 282 -27.62 -22.13 -1.84
CA ILE A 282 -27.22 -21.44 -0.61
C ILE A 282 -26.70 -20.04 -0.98
N THR A 283 -27.23 -19.02 -0.32
CA THR A 283 -26.83 -17.62 -0.52
C THR A 283 -25.75 -17.19 0.49
N TRP A 284 -25.03 -16.12 0.16
CA TRP A 284 -23.93 -15.59 0.97
C TRP A 284 -24.25 -15.31 2.47
N PRO A 285 -25.48 -14.92 2.88
CA PRO A 285 -25.78 -14.72 4.30
C PRO A 285 -25.63 -15.97 5.16
N ALA A 286 -25.79 -17.16 4.57
CA ALA A 286 -25.62 -18.43 5.28
C ALA A 286 -24.17 -18.67 5.74
N LEU A 287 -23.21 -17.95 5.14
CA LEU A 287 -21.79 -18.03 5.46
C LEU A 287 -21.32 -16.92 6.41
N LYS A 288 -22.22 -16.02 6.84
CA LYS A 288 -21.90 -14.97 7.80
C LYS A 288 -21.79 -15.50 9.22
N ASN A 289 -21.02 -14.79 10.04
CA ASN A 289 -20.74 -15.03 11.44
C ASN A 289 -20.26 -16.46 11.71
N LEU A 290 -19.57 -17.05 10.74
CA LEU A 290 -19.07 -18.41 10.85
C LEU A 290 -17.97 -18.47 11.91
N ARG A 291 -18.14 -19.32 12.92
CA ARG A 291 -17.16 -19.56 14.00
C ARG A 291 -16.51 -20.93 13.95
N LYS A 292 -17.13 -21.88 13.25
CA LYS A 292 -16.63 -23.23 12.99
C LYS A 292 -16.70 -23.51 11.50
N PRO A 293 -15.80 -24.33 10.94
CA PRO A 293 -15.84 -24.70 9.53
C PRO A 293 -17.20 -25.28 9.12
N LEU A 294 -17.59 -24.97 7.88
CA LEU A 294 -18.80 -25.50 7.26
C LEU A 294 -18.42 -26.27 6.00
N ARG A 295 -18.82 -27.55 5.93
CA ARG A 295 -18.70 -28.38 4.73
C ARG A 295 -20.03 -28.42 4.00
N ILE A 296 -20.03 -27.87 2.79
CA ILE A 296 -21.14 -27.93 1.84
C ILE A 296 -20.72 -28.90 0.73
N ARG A 297 -21.19 -30.15 0.83
CA ARG A 297 -20.82 -31.27 -0.06
C ARG A 297 -19.29 -31.43 -0.25
N ASP A 298 -18.74 -30.84 -1.30
CA ASP A 298 -17.33 -30.88 -1.73
C ASP A 298 -16.51 -29.69 -1.22
N THR A 299 -17.17 -28.61 -0.83
CA THR A 299 -16.57 -27.34 -0.46
C THR A 299 -16.53 -27.20 1.06
N VAL A 300 -15.36 -26.91 1.62
CA VAL A 300 -15.20 -26.48 3.01
C VAL A 300 -14.91 -24.99 3.06
N VAL A 301 -15.75 -24.27 3.79
CA VAL A 301 -15.58 -22.84 4.12
C VAL A 301 -15.09 -22.73 5.55
N LEU A 302 -13.88 -22.19 5.72
CA LEU A 302 -13.28 -21.92 7.02
C LEU A 302 -13.74 -20.54 7.52
N PRO A 303 -13.93 -20.37 8.86
CA PRO A 303 -14.23 -19.07 9.44
C PRO A 303 -13.05 -18.10 9.28
N VAL A 304 -13.22 -16.82 9.64
CA VAL A 304 -12.14 -15.81 9.59
C VAL A 304 -10.87 -16.29 10.30
N THR A 305 -11.01 -16.89 11.48
CA THR A 305 -9.91 -17.49 12.25
C THR A 305 -9.13 -18.56 11.47
N GLY A 306 -9.74 -19.20 10.47
CA GLY A 306 -9.15 -20.25 9.65
C GLY A 306 -7.85 -19.86 8.99
N PHE A 307 -7.94 -18.87 8.11
CA PHE A 307 -6.81 -18.35 7.35
C PHE A 307 -6.38 -16.95 7.84
N SER A 308 -7.23 -16.20 8.52
CA SER A 308 -6.88 -14.89 9.06
C SER A 308 -6.86 -14.84 10.59
N PRO A 309 -6.22 -15.78 11.32
CA PRO A 309 -6.09 -15.67 12.77
C PRO A 309 -5.20 -14.47 13.13
N GLY A 310 -5.48 -13.84 14.28
CA GLY A 310 -4.67 -12.75 14.84
C GLY A 310 -4.91 -11.37 14.22
N VAL A 311 -5.76 -11.23 13.21
CA VAL A 311 -6.04 -9.92 12.57
C VAL A 311 -6.83 -8.94 13.44
N GLY A 312 -7.36 -9.39 14.58
CA GLY A 312 -8.06 -8.54 15.56
C GLY A 312 -9.41 -7.99 15.09
N MET A 313 -9.88 -8.34 13.89
CA MET A 313 -11.14 -7.89 13.30
C MET A 313 -12.05 -9.07 12.94
N PHE A 314 -13.34 -8.79 12.70
CA PHE A 314 -14.37 -9.77 12.27
C PHE A 314 -14.55 -10.99 13.21
N GLY A 315 -14.09 -10.84 14.46
CA GLY A 315 -14.06 -11.91 15.46
C GLY A 315 -13.10 -13.05 15.12
N ALA A 316 -12.00 -12.74 14.44
CA ALA A 316 -10.86 -13.64 14.31
C ALA A 316 -10.31 -14.01 15.70
N GLY A 317 -10.07 -15.30 15.92
CA GLY A 317 -9.33 -15.80 17.07
C GLY A 317 -7.82 -15.58 16.92
N ASP A 318 -7.05 -15.87 17.96
CA ASP A 318 -5.59 -15.88 17.91
C ASP A 318 -5.02 -17.04 17.06
N THR A 319 -3.70 -17.08 16.91
CA THR A 319 -2.98 -18.12 16.15
C THR A 319 -2.92 -19.48 16.85
N ASN A 320 -3.19 -19.53 18.15
CA ASN A 320 -3.24 -20.77 18.92
C ASN A 320 -4.64 -21.41 18.90
N ASN A 321 -5.63 -20.72 18.32
CA ASN A 321 -6.99 -21.18 18.22
C ASN A 321 -7.08 -22.52 17.46
N GLU A 322 -7.94 -23.43 17.91
CA GLU A 322 -8.14 -24.72 17.25
C GLU A 322 -8.53 -24.57 15.77
N GLN A 323 -9.20 -23.48 15.41
CA GLN A 323 -9.62 -23.22 14.04
C GLN A 323 -8.53 -22.55 13.20
N ALA A 324 -7.40 -22.11 13.76
CA ALA A 324 -6.30 -21.50 13.02
C ALA A 324 -5.53 -22.54 12.21
N MET A 325 -5.45 -22.34 10.88
CA MET A 325 -4.83 -23.26 9.92
C MET A 325 -3.60 -22.64 9.26
N VAL A 326 -3.72 -21.38 8.87
CA VAL A 326 -2.66 -20.60 8.21
C VAL A 326 -2.71 -19.21 8.80
N GLN A 327 -1.55 -18.61 9.04
CA GLN A 327 -1.42 -17.21 9.44
C GLN A 327 -0.83 -16.40 8.29
N HIS A 328 -1.46 -15.28 7.96
CA HIS A 328 -0.89 -14.29 7.06
C HIS A 328 -0.16 -13.20 7.85
N LEU A 329 1.06 -12.84 7.45
CA LEU A 329 1.88 -11.83 8.14
C LEU A 329 1.79 -10.43 7.50
N PHE A 330 1.08 -10.30 6.38
CA PHE A 330 0.86 -9.03 5.68
C PHE A 330 2.15 -8.27 5.36
N ALA A 331 3.23 -9.00 5.07
CA ALA A 331 4.56 -8.43 4.84
C ALA A 331 4.64 -7.65 3.52
N GLY A 332 3.70 -7.86 2.60
CA GLY A 332 3.57 -7.05 1.39
C GLY A 332 4.77 -7.19 0.45
N SER A 333 5.31 -8.40 0.30
CA SER A 333 6.52 -8.72 -0.49
C SER A 333 6.45 -8.27 -1.96
N TRP A 334 5.25 -8.15 -2.54
CA TRP A 334 5.03 -7.59 -3.87
C TRP A 334 5.27 -6.06 -3.95
N LYS A 335 5.34 -5.35 -2.82
CA LYS A 335 5.67 -3.91 -2.74
C LYS A 335 7.19 -3.62 -2.84
N SER A 336 8.06 -4.63 -2.72
CA SER A 336 9.51 -4.44 -2.51
C SER A 336 10.44 -5.13 -3.52
N ALA A 337 9.91 -5.65 -4.62
CA ALA A 337 10.70 -6.50 -5.50
C ALA A 337 11.54 -5.72 -6.55
N VAL A 338 12.61 -5.06 -6.08
CA VAL A 338 14.00 -5.08 -6.63
C VAL A 338 15.00 -4.71 -5.51
N MET A 339 15.26 -5.58 -4.52
CA MET A 339 16.50 -5.53 -3.72
C MET A 339 16.88 -6.93 -3.23
N SER A 340 17.98 -7.49 -3.74
CA SER A 340 18.58 -8.74 -3.27
C SER A 340 19.83 -8.46 -2.42
N LYS A 341 19.87 -9.02 -1.19
CA LYS A 341 20.97 -9.85 -0.64
C LYS A 341 20.65 -10.34 0.80
N PRO A 342 21.21 -11.49 1.23
CA PRO A 342 20.76 -12.24 2.41
C PRO A 342 21.36 -11.71 3.72
N TYR A 343 20.60 -11.85 4.81
CA TYR A 343 21.01 -11.60 6.18
C TYR A 343 21.31 -12.94 6.87
N ASP A 344 22.50 -13.11 7.44
CA ASP A 344 22.84 -14.28 8.27
C ASP A 344 22.23 -14.13 9.69
N PRO A 345 21.45 -15.11 10.18
CA PRO A 345 20.91 -15.06 11.54
C PRO A 345 21.94 -15.47 12.60
N PRO A 346 21.83 -14.99 13.85
CA PRO A 346 22.71 -15.40 14.94
C PRO A 346 22.40 -16.84 15.39
N GLU A 347 23.44 -17.61 15.67
CA GLU A 347 23.35 -18.95 16.28
C GLU A 347 22.62 -18.88 17.63
N TYR A 348 21.51 -19.62 17.76
CA TYR A 348 20.90 -19.93 19.05
C TYR A 348 21.16 -21.40 19.39
N ASN A 349 22.08 -21.61 20.33
CA ASN A 349 22.34 -22.91 20.95
C ASN A 349 21.18 -23.26 21.91
N PHE A 350 20.49 -24.37 21.65
CA PHE A 350 19.59 -24.99 22.60
C PHE A 350 20.36 -25.95 23.52
N ALA A 351 20.35 -25.69 24.82
CA ALA A 351 20.57 -26.69 25.86
C ALA A 351 19.38 -26.65 26.84
N PRO A 352 18.75 -27.80 27.18
CA PRO A 352 17.66 -27.84 28.16
C PRO A 352 18.24 -27.85 29.59
N PRO A 353 17.55 -27.33 30.62
CA PRO A 353 16.63 -28.21 31.34
C PRO A 353 15.47 -27.55 32.15
N SER A 354 14.56 -28.46 32.54
CA SER A 354 13.81 -28.56 33.80
C SER A 354 12.51 -27.76 34.00
N SER A 355 11.45 -28.56 34.05
CA SER A 355 10.18 -28.38 34.75
C SER A 355 10.33 -28.06 36.24
N ALA A 356 9.54 -27.12 36.74
CA ALA A 356 8.83 -27.27 38.01
C ALA A 356 7.78 -26.16 38.19
N THR A 357 6.51 -26.54 38.05
CA THR A 357 5.39 -25.96 38.77
C THR A 357 5.57 -26.18 40.27
N GLN A 358 5.22 -25.18 41.10
CA GLN A 358 4.88 -25.41 42.50
C GLN A 358 3.53 -24.72 42.83
N PRO A 359 2.71 -25.33 43.70
CA PRO A 359 1.30 -24.99 43.90
C PRO A 359 1.06 -24.15 45.16
N VAL A 360 -0.19 -23.67 45.32
CA VAL A 360 -0.66 -22.99 46.54
C VAL A 360 -1.21 -24.02 47.54
N ASN A 361 -0.82 -23.87 48.80
CA ASN A 361 -1.11 -24.71 49.97
C ASN A 361 -2.49 -24.47 50.61
N PHE A 362 -2.99 -25.50 51.31
CA PHE A 362 -3.69 -25.36 52.60
C PHE A 362 -3.39 -26.59 53.48
N GLY A 363 -3.03 -26.36 54.74
CA GLY A 363 -3.08 -27.37 55.82
C GLY A 363 -1.85 -27.39 56.73
N ASP A 364 -2.02 -26.93 57.98
CA ASP A 364 -1.01 -26.81 59.04
C ASP A 364 -0.49 -28.16 59.60
N GLU A 365 0.81 -28.14 59.97
CA GLU A 365 1.72 -28.97 60.84
C GLU A 365 1.26 -30.27 61.57
N PRO A 366 2.15 -31.16 62.15
CA PRO A 366 3.60 -31.07 62.46
C PRO A 366 4.52 -32.34 62.26
N SER A 367 5.84 -32.12 62.41
CA SER A 367 6.97 -32.93 62.95
C SER A 367 7.24 -34.44 62.65
N SER A 368 8.32 -34.66 61.88
CA SER A 368 9.48 -35.59 61.98
C SER A 368 9.52 -36.86 62.85
N SER A 369 10.01 -37.99 62.28
CA SER A 369 11.43 -38.42 62.36
C SER A 369 11.74 -39.82 61.74
N ASN A 370 12.95 -39.92 61.15
CA ASN A 370 13.90 -41.06 61.06
C ASN A 370 13.82 -42.23 60.03
N ALA A 371 14.91 -42.30 59.22
CA ALA A 371 15.89 -43.41 59.05
C ALA A 371 15.80 -44.48 57.92
N TYR A 372 16.83 -44.43 57.04
CA TYR A 372 17.81 -45.47 56.54
C TYR A 372 17.45 -46.85 55.91
N HIS A 373 18.37 -47.27 55.00
CA HIS A 373 18.67 -48.59 54.35
C HIS A 373 17.83 -48.99 53.10
N GLY A 374 18.27 -49.74 52.07
CA GLY A 374 19.51 -50.48 51.70
C GLY A 374 19.20 -51.61 50.66
N SER A 375 20.24 -52.18 49.99
CA SER A 375 20.30 -53.44 49.16
C SER A 375 19.78 -53.42 47.69
N LYS A 376 20.52 -53.85 46.63
CA LYS A 376 21.12 -55.14 46.15
C LYS A 376 20.12 -56.19 45.65
N GLN A 377 20.14 -56.57 44.35
CA GLN A 377 20.31 -57.97 43.85
C GLN A 377 20.25 -58.13 42.31
N SER A 378 20.95 -59.17 41.84
CA SER A 378 21.12 -59.69 40.47
C SER A 378 20.27 -60.95 40.20
N LEU A 379 20.09 -61.35 38.91
CA LEU A 379 19.91 -62.70 38.30
C LEU A 379 19.03 -62.54 37.02
N GLY A 380 19.14 -63.22 35.86
CA GLY A 380 19.99 -64.31 35.34
C GLY A 380 19.35 -64.83 34.01
N ALA A 381 20.17 -64.88 32.95
CA ALA A 381 20.26 -65.73 31.73
C ALA A 381 19.08 -66.53 31.05
N SER A 382 19.20 -66.58 29.69
CA SER A 382 19.02 -67.72 28.70
C SER A 382 17.60 -68.30 28.45
N THR A 383 17.13 -68.70 27.24
CA THR A 383 17.68 -68.98 25.88
C THR A 383 16.52 -69.18 24.85
N GLU A 384 16.83 -68.93 23.56
CA GLU A 384 16.42 -69.68 22.33
C GLU A 384 14.99 -69.71 21.69
N LEU A 385 15.01 -69.37 20.39
CA LEU A 385 14.41 -69.99 19.18
C LEU A 385 12.88 -70.07 18.98
N SER A 386 12.36 -69.42 17.93
CA SER A 386 12.10 -70.03 16.59
C SER A 386 11.07 -69.24 15.74
N TYR A 387 11.33 -69.18 14.42
CA TYR A 387 10.46 -68.63 13.35
C TYR A 387 9.35 -69.64 12.95
N PRO A 388 8.28 -69.19 12.27
CA PRO A 388 8.23 -69.49 10.83
C PRO A 388 7.76 -68.34 9.94
N GLN A 389 8.35 -68.32 8.74
CA GLN A 389 7.87 -67.62 7.54
C GLN A 389 6.61 -68.29 6.97
N SER A 390 5.79 -67.52 6.23
CA SER A 390 5.26 -67.98 4.94
C SER A 390 4.97 -66.80 4.00
N LYS A 391 5.69 -66.79 2.87
CA LYS A 391 5.55 -65.94 1.68
C LYS A 391 4.48 -66.49 0.72
N PHE A 392 3.91 -65.62 -0.12
CA PHE A 392 3.77 -65.77 -1.58
C PHE A 392 3.52 -64.35 -2.16
N ASN A 393 4.48 -63.71 -2.85
CA ASN A 393 4.72 -63.70 -4.32
C ASN A 393 3.41 -63.57 -5.13
N SER A 394 3.20 -62.62 -6.05
CA SER A 394 4.07 -62.12 -7.14
C SER A 394 3.57 -60.77 -7.67
N GLY A 395 4.43 -59.79 -7.92
CA GLY A 395 4.91 -59.44 -9.28
C GLY A 395 4.06 -58.32 -9.89
N ILE A 396 4.51 -57.07 -9.88
CA ILE A 396 5.20 -56.43 -11.02
C ILE A 396 6.22 -55.40 -10.48
N SER A 397 7.47 -55.52 -10.96
CA SER A 397 8.55 -54.52 -10.90
C SER A 397 8.13 -53.22 -11.61
N VAL A 398 8.69 -52.04 -11.29
CA VAL A 398 9.92 -51.56 -11.92
C VAL A 398 10.46 -50.37 -11.12
N GLU A 399 11.77 -50.43 -10.90
CA GLU A 399 12.65 -49.33 -10.53
C GLU A 399 12.53 -48.13 -11.49
N ALA A 400 12.49 -46.94 -10.93
CA ALA A 400 13.23 -45.83 -11.53
C ALA A 400 13.84 -45.03 -10.37
N GLN A 401 15.15 -45.19 -10.15
CA GLN A 401 15.91 -44.14 -9.48
C GLN A 401 15.72 -42.86 -10.30
N ASP A 402 15.19 -41.81 -9.67
CA ASP A 402 15.00 -40.51 -10.29
C ASP A 402 16.38 -39.98 -10.77
N PRO A 403 16.61 -39.85 -12.09
CA PRO A 403 17.90 -39.39 -12.62
C PRO A 403 18.18 -37.91 -12.28
N PHE A 404 17.24 -37.21 -11.63
CA PHE A 404 17.39 -35.83 -11.16
C PHE A 404 17.76 -35.69 -9.68
N VAL A 405 17.98 -36.80 -8.95
CA VAL A 405 18.30 -36.77 -7.52
C VAL A 405 19.68 -37.39 -7.26
N SER A 406 20.70 -36.54 -7.21
CA SER A 406 21.87 -36.78 -6.35
C SER A 406 21.83 -35.75 -5.23
N GLY A 407 21.84 -36.23 -3.98
CA GLY A 407 21.61 -35.42 -2.79
C GLY A 407 22.62 -34.29 -2.65
N GLU A 408 22.20 -33.09 -3.04
CA GLU A 408 22.54 -31.76 -2.53
C GLU A 408 21.77 -30.77 -3.40
N GLY A 409 21.42 -29.59 -2.86
CA GLY A 409 20.41 -28.67 -3.41
C GLY A 409 20.45 -28.45 -4.93
N TYR A 410 19.25 -28.37 -5.51
CA TYR A 410 18.92 -28.15 -6.92
C TYR A 410 19.93 -27.25 -7.66
N LYS A 411 20.77 -27.84 -8.50
CA LYS A 411 21.33 -27.19 -9.71
C LYS A 411 20.71 -27.88 -10.91
N GLY A 412 20.10 -27.11 -11.80
CA GLY A 412 19.39 -27.61 -12.98
C GLY A 412 20.25 -28.51 -13.87
N GLY A 413 20.04 -29.82 -13.76
CA GLY A 413 20.52 -30.82 -14.70
C GLY A 413 19.42 -31.23 -15.69
N LEU A 414 19.80 -31.39 -16.95
CA LEU A 414 18.98 -32.03 -17.98
C LEU A 414 19.02 -33.56 -17.79
N ASN A 415 17.97 -34.29 -18.18
CA ASN A 415 18.05 -35.75 -18.28
C ASN A 415 18.94 -36.20 -19.45
N GLU A 416 19.15 -37.50 -19.57
CA GLU A 416 19.85 -38.17 -20.68
C GLU A 416 19.33 -37.81 -22.09
N ASN A 417 18.10 -37.28 -22.18
CA ASN A 417 17.47 -36.81 -23.42
C ASN A 417 17.58 -35.30 -23.63
N GLY A 418 18.37 -34.59 -22.81
CA GLY A 418 18.53 -33.13 -22.90
C GLY A 418 17.31 -32.33 -22.48
N GLN A 419 16.37 -32.92 -21.74
CA GLN A 419 15.13 -32.29 -21.29
C GLN A 419 15.22 -31.81 -19.84
N THR A 420 14.60 -30.68 -19.55
CA THR A 420 14.38 -30.25 -18.16
C THR A 420 13.29 -31.11 -17.49
N ARG A 421 13.28 -31.20 -16.16
CA ARG A 421 12.23 -31.92 -15.41
C ARG A 421 10.80 -31.43 -15.77
N ALA A 422 10.64 -30.15 -16.12
CA ALA A 422 9.38 -29.59 -16.61
C ALA A 422 8.95 -30.14 -17.99
N GLN A 423 9.90 -30.35 -18.90
CA GLN A 423 9.65 -31.00 -20.20
C GLN A 423 9.35 -32.50 -20.02
N ALA A 424 10.01 -33.17 -19.08
CA ALA A 424 9.72 -34.54 -18.71
C ALA A 424 8.30 -34.68 -18.11
N LEU A 425 7.92 -33.79 -17.18
CA LEU A 425 6.57 -33.76 -16.59
C LEU A 425 5.48 -33.43 -17.60
N ALA A 426 5.70 -32.49 -18.53
CA ALA A 426 4.76 -32.21 -19.61
C ALA A 426 4.57 -33.42 -20.54
N SER A 427 5.59 -34.27 -20.70
CA SER A 427 5.51 -35.52 -21.47
C SER A 427 4.87 -36.67 -20.69
N GLU A 428 5.12 -36.78 -19.39
CA GLU A 428 4.57 -37.81 -18.48
C GLU A 428 3.07 -37.54 -18.17
N TYR A 429 2.67 -36.27 -18.18
CA TYR A 429 1.27 -35.83 -18.10
C TYR A 429 0.49 -36.06 -19.40
N ARG A 430 1.18 -36.11 -20.55
CA ARG A 430 0.55 -36.44 -21.84
C ARG A 430 0.12 -37.90 -21.91
N SER A 431 0.62 -38.75 -21.01
CA SER A 431 0.39 -40.21 -20.98
C SER A 431 -0.42 -40.75 -19.80
N SER A 432 -0.85 -39.91 -18.85
CA SER A 432 -1.55 -40.38 -17.64
C SER A 432 -3.08 -40.23 -17.74
N PRO A 433 -3.86 -41.32 -17.91
CA PRO A 433 -5.32 -41.24 -17.86
C PRO A 433 -5.81 -41.00 -16.41
N ILE A 434 -6.75 -40.08 -16.24
CA ILE A 434 -7.56 -40.03 -15.01
C ILE A 434 -8.37 -41.32 -14.99
N ASN A 435 -8.11 -42.19 -14.01
CA ASN A 435 -8.84 -43.45 -13.85
C ASN A 435 -10.25 -43.16 -13.27
N LEU A 436 -11.15 -42.64 -14.10
CA LEU A 436 -12.58 -42.54 -13.82
C LEU A 436 -13.23 -43.90 -14.13
N SER A 437 -12.99 -44.91 -13.28
CA SER A 437 -13.71 -46.18 -13.36
C SER A 437 -14.73 -46.28 -12.23
N PRO A 438 -16.04 -46.39 -12.53
CA PRO A 438 -17.00 -46.91 -11.57
C PRO A 438 -16.78 -48.43 -11.48
N ARG A 439 -16.12 -48.90 -10.42
CA ARG A 439 -15.95 -50.35 -10.20
C ARG A 439 -17.21 -50.96 -9.55
N ASP A 440 -17.83 -51.78 -10.39
CA ASP A 440 -18.52 -53.05 -10.16
C ASP A 440 -19.95 -53.10 -9.61
N GLY A 441 -20.82 -53.63 -10.48
CA GLY A 441 -22.18 -54.11 -10.26
C GLY A 441 -22.80 -54.57 -11.57
N ALA A 442 -22.54 -55.83 -11.94
CA ALA A 442 -22.89 -56.51 -13.20
C ALA A 442 -24.37 -56.38 -13.64
N LEU A 443 -24.62 -56.33 -14.96
CA LEU A 443 -25.39 -57.37 -15.65
C LEU A 443 -25.25 -57.30 -17.19
N SER A 444 -25.16 -58.50 -17.74
CA SER A 444 -25.07 -58.99 -19.11
C SER A 444 -25.90 -58.35 -20.24
N SER A 445 -25.30 -58.39 -21.43
CA SER A 445 -25.87 -58.79 -22.74
C SER A 445 -27.13 -58.10 -23.30
N ALA A 446 -27.01 -57.57 -24.52
CA ALA A 446 -27.74 -58.02 -25.73
C ALA A 446 -28.09 -56.88 -26.71
N SER A 447 -27.86 -57.19 -28.00
CA SER A 447 -28.65 -56.84 -29.19
C SER A 447 -28.81 -55.38 -29.63
N SER A 448 -28.14 -55.09 -30.75
CA SER A 448 -28.71 -54.52 -31.98
C SER A 448 -30.24 -54.53 -32.12
N GLN A 449 -30.83 -53.39 -32.48
CA GLN A 449 -31.55 -53.13 -33.76
C GLN A 449 -32.55 -51.95 -33.67
N THR A 450 -32.58 -51.18 -34.76
CA THR A 450 -33.72 -50.49 -35.42
C THR A 450 -34.44 -49.33 -34.70
N PHE A 451 -34.40 -48.10 -35.23
CA PHE A 451 -35.25 -47.52 -36.30
C PHE A 451 -36.75 -47.43 -35.94
N SER A 452 -37.30 -46.23 -35.76
CA SER A 452 -38.10 -45.48 -36.78
C SER A 452 -38.63 -44.16 -36.17
N SER A 453 -38.46 -43.04 -36.88
CA SER A 453 -39.50 -42.25 -37.60
C SER A 453 -40.51 -41.55 -36.66
N SER A 454 -40.82 -40.26 -36.78
CA SER A 454 -41.38 -39.63 -38.00
C SER A 454 -41.37 -38.10 -37.84
N GLU A 455 -40.86 -37.38 -38.85
CA GLU A 455 -41.65 -36.53 -39.76
C GLU A 455 -41.92 -35.10 -39.25
N GLN A 456 -41.25 -34.12 -39.86
CA GLN A 456 -41.80 -33.31 -40.96
C GLN A 456 -40.70 -32.36 -41.45
N SER A 457 -40.19 -32.63 -42.65
CA SER A 457 -40.38 -31.80 -43.85
C SER A 457 -39.47 -30.57 -43.88
N LYS A 458 -38.38 -30.62 -44.67
CA LYS A 458 -38.33 -30.28 -46.12
C LYS A 458 -38.30 -28.76 -46.29
N ASP A 459 -37.39 -28.14 -47.03
CA ASP A 459 -36.63 -28.55 -48.22
C ASP A 459 -35.43 -27.59 -48.36
N LEU A 460 -34.20 -28.09 -48.64
CA LEU A 460 -33.56 -28.17 -49.97
C LEU A 460 -33.29 -26.79 -50.61
N LEU A 461 -32.19 -26.50 -51.30
CA LEU A 461 -30.89 -27.11 -51.56
C LEU A 461 -30.18 -26.10 -52.47
N ALA A 462 -28.84 -26.06 -52.40
CA ALA A 462 -27.93 -25.81 -53.53
C ALA A 462 -28.08 -24.53 -54.39
N THR A 463 -27.00 -23.74 -54.43
CA THR A 463 -26.27 -23.57 -55.69
C THR A 463 -24.80 -23.22 -55.48
N ARG A 464 -24.02 -23.63 -56.48
CA ARG A 464 -22.58 -23.90 -56.51
C ARG A 464 -21.78 -22.70 -57.04
N LYS A 465 -20.49 -22.71 -56.70
CA LYS A 465 -19.31 -22.36 -57.53
C LYS A 465 -18.81 -20.91 -57.64
N SER A 466 -17.52 -20.81 -57.30
CA SER A 466 -16.44 -20.13 -58.04
C SER A 466 -16.30 -18.61 -57.92
N ALA A 467 -15.28 -18.15 -57.19
CA ALA A 467 -14.09 -17.49 -57.74
C ALA A 467 -13.42 -16.53 -56.72
N THR A 468 -12.09 -16.69 -56.60
CA THR A 468 -11.05 -15.65 -56.39
C THR A 468 -11.08 -14.72 -55.15
N SER A 469 -10.07 -14.94 -54.30
CA SER A 469 -9.12 -13.99 -53.69
C SER A 469 -9.57 -12.63 -53.10
N SER A 470 -9.10 -12.40 -51.87
CA SER A 470 -8.88 -11.14 -51.14
C SER A 470 -10.08 -10.46 -50.45
N GLN A 471 -10.03 -10.38 -49.11
CA GLN A 471 -10.07 -9.16 -48.30
C GLN A 471 -10.45 -9.43 -46.83
N LEU A 472 -9.75 -8.73 -45.94
CA LEU A 472 -9.87 -8.66 -44.48
C LEU A 472 -11.18 -8.00 -44.02
N ASP A 473 -11.66 -8.44 -42.85
CA ASP A 473 -12.49 -7.79 -41.82
C ASP A 473 -13.86 -7.13 -42.14
N ALA A 474 -14.88 -7.61 -41.41
CA ALA A 474 -15.96 -6.79 -40.87
C ALA A 474 -16.53 -7.46 -39.59
N MET A 475 -16.16 -6.94 -38.41
CA MET A 475 -16.72 -7.36 -37.12
C MET A 475 -18.16 -6.83 -36.97
N THR A 476 -19.14 -7.73 -36.93
CA THR A 476 -20.51 -7.49 -36.46
C THR A 476 -20.53 -7.37 -34.94
N TYR A 477 -21.27 -6.38 -34.41
CA TYR A 477 -21.51 -6.24 -32.98
C TYR A 477 -22.98 -6.50 -32.66
N VAL A 478 -23.21 -7.15 -31.51
CA VAL A 478 -24.52 -7.57 -30.98
C VAL A 478 -24.69 -6.91 -29.62
N ASP A 479 -25.85 -6.30 -29.35
CA ASP A 479 -26.14 -5.69 -28.04
C ASP A 479 -26.84 -6.66 -27.07
N GLU A 480 -27.08 -6.21 -25.84
CA GLU A 480 -27.65 -6.99 -24.73
C GLU A 480 -29.10 -7.48 -24.94
N ASN A 481 -29.75 -7.07 -26.03
CA ASN A 481 -31.05 -7.57 -26.48
C ASN A 481 -30.96 -8.42 -27.76
N TYR A 482 -29.76 -8.84 -28.18
CA TYR A 482 -29.49 -9.74 -29.32
C TYR A 482 -29.91 -9.21 -30.71
N ASN A 483 -30.00 -7.90 -30.90
CA ASN A 483 -30.25 -7.31 -32.22
C ASN A 483 -28.95 -7.08 -33.00
N VAL A 484 -28.94 -7.43 -34.29
CA VAL A 484 -27.78 -7.35 -35.18
C VAL A 484 -27.92 -6.16 -36.14
N TYR A 485 -26.96 -5.24 -36.13
CA TYR A 485 -26.94 -4.07 -37.02
C TYR A 485 -25.71 -4.08 -37.97
N ARG A 486 -25.89 -3.55 -39.19
CA ARG A 486 -24.87 -3.45 -40.24
C ARG A 486 -24.55 -1.97 -40.50
N SER A 487 -23.26 -1.59 -40.48
CA SER A 487 -22.82 -0.21 -40.71
C SER A 487 -22.92 0.22 -42.19
N PRO A 488 -23.26 1.48 -42.54
CA PRO A 488 -23.24 1.99 -43.91
C PRO A 488 -21.87 2.53 -44.36
N ARG A 489 -21.54 2.31 -45.64
CA ARG A 489 -20.31 2.75 -46.35
C ARG A 489 -20.25 4.28 -46.57
N MET A 490 -19.09 4.90 -46.35
CA MET A 490 -18.70 6.18 -46.99
C MET A 490 -17.49 5.98 -47.93
N LYS A 491 -17.45 6.80 -48.99
CA LYS A 491 -16.63 6.68 -50.21
C LYS A 491 -15.52 7.75 -50.29
N ASN A 492 -14.49 7.41 -51.10
CA ASN A 492 -13.42 8.22 -51.74
C ASN A 492 -12.26 8.65 -50.81
N ALA A 493 -10.99 8.21 -50.99
CA ALA A 493 -10.05 8.21 -52.13
C ALA A 493 -9.50 9.62 -52.47
N ASP A 494 -8.21 9.87 -52.17
CA ASP A 494 -7.19 10.20 -53.18
C ASP A 494 -5.78 10.47 -52.61
N GLN A 495 -4.79 9.79 -53.24
CA GLN A 495 -3.49 10.28 -53.72
C GLN A 495 -2.18 10.39 -52.87
N PHE A 496 -1.16 9.68 -53.42
CA PHE A 496 0.30 9.93 -53.54
C PHE A 496 1.36 9.24 -52.64
N ASN A 497 1.80 8.06 -53.12
CA ASN A 497 3.16 7.56 -53.47
C ASN A 497 4.45 8.14 -52.82
N ASP A 498 5.12 7.26 -52.06
CA ASP A 498 6.38 6.52 -52.32
C ASP A 498 7.76 7.17 -52.62
N ASN A 499 8.72 6.71 -51.77
CA ASN A 499 10.14 6.37 -51.98
C ASN A 499 11.25 7.37 -51.57
N ALA A 500 11.85 7.11 -50.39
CA ALA A 500 13.30 6.88 -50.22
C ALA A 500 13.60 6.38 -48.78
N SER A 501 14.66 5.59 -48.64
CA SER A 501 14.90 4.63 -47.55
C SER A 501 15.91 5.07 -46.49
N LEU A 502 15.95 4.25 -45.42
CA LEU A 502 17.05 3.95 -44.48
C LEU A 502 17.13 4.71 -43.14
N VAL A 503 16.73 3.93 -42.11
CA VAL A 503 17.29 3.80 -40.75
C VAL A 503 16.96 4.86 -39.69
N GLU A 504 16.56 4.31 -38.54
CA GLU A 504 16.36 4.88 -37.20
C GLU A 504 15.07 5.67 -36.91
N HIS A 505 14.47 5.28 -35.77
CA HIS A 505 13.28 5.84 -35.10
C HIS A 505 11.92 5.17 -35.38
N ALA A 506 11.58 4.20 -34.52
CA ALA A 506 10.22 4.04 -34.01
C ALA A 506 10.32 4.26 -32.48
N ALA A 507 9.91 5.37 -31.89
CA ALA A 507 8.58 5.98 -31.78
C ALA A 507 8.21 6.02 -30.28
N THR A 508 8.50 7.16 -29.65
CA THR A 508 7.61 7.84 -28.69
C THR A 508 6.25 8.17 -29.36
N PRO A 509 5.26 8.75 -28.65
CA PRO A 509 4.81 8.62 -27.26
C PRO A 509 3.27 8.61 -27.11
N ALA A 510 2.72 8.04 -26.03
CA ALA A 510 1.47 8.47 -25.36
C ALA A 510 1.21 7.45 -24.24
N GLY A 511 1.09 7.85 -22.98
CA GLY A 511 -0.04 8.61 -22.50
C GLY A 511 -0.80 7.71 -21.51
N ALA A 512 -0.19 7.43 -20.35
CA ALA A 512 -0.82 6.63 -19.30
C ALA A 512 -1.32 7.55 -18.19
N SER A 513 -2.57 7.99 -18.38
CA SER A 513 -3.53 8.28 -17.31
C SER A 513 -3.44 7.22 -16.23
N HIS A 514 -3.11 7.55 -14.97
CA HIS A 514 -3.56 6.74 -13.84
C HIS A 514 -3.82 7.55 -12.58
N ARG A 515 -5.11 7.58 -12.28
CA ARG A 515 -5.83 8.20 -11.20
C ARG A 515 -5.64 7.46 -9.87
N MET A 516 -6.10 8.17 -8.83
CA MET A 516 -5.97 7.89 -7.41
C MET A 516 -6.58 6.53 -7.06
N ALA A 517 -5.74 5.62 -6.56
CA ALA A 517 -6.16 4.29 -6.14
C ALA A 517 -5.36 3.73 -4.95
N ASP A 518 -4.54 4.52 -4.26
CA ASP A 518 -3.62 4.03 -3.21
C ASP A 518 -3.82 4.72 -1.85
N LEU A 519 -5.08 4.86 -1.43
CA LEU A 519 -5.43 5.25 -0.06
C LEU A 519 -6.26 4.14 0.58
N GLU A 520 -5.69 2.95 0.69
CA GLU A 520 -6.20 1.94 1.62
C GLU A 520 -5.09 0.95 2.04
N TYR A 521 -4.89 0.85 3.36
CA TYR A 521 -3.80 0.14 4.04
C TYR A 521 -2.38 0.71 3.85
N ALA A 522 -2.18 1.91 4.41
CA ALA A 522 -0.88 2.30 4.94
C ALA A 522 -0.81 1.90 6.42
N GLU A 523 -0.18 0.76 6.73
CA GLU A 523 0.43 0.55 8.05
C GLU A 523 1.89 1.05 8.02
N PRO A 524 2.42 1.57 9.15
CA PRO A 524 3.73 2.22 9.21
C PRO A 524 4.87 1.22 9.01
N VAL A 525 5.51 1.23 7.84
CA VAL A 525 6.69 0.40 7.56
C VAL A 525 7.81 0.69 8.56
N THR A 526 8.31 -0.40 9.16
CA THR A 526 9.55 -0.39 9.92
C THR A 526 10.77 -0.71 9.04
N PRO A 527 11.70 0.19 8.71
CA PRO A 527 13.04 -0.19 8.35
C PRO A 527 13.78 -0.71 9.57
N SER A 528 14.45 -1.82 9.31
CA SER A 528 15.55 -2.35 10.09
C SER A 528 16.56 -1.26 10.44
N PRO A 529 17.04 -1.25 11.69
CA PRO A 529 18.30 -0.60 12.01
C PRO A 529 19.45 -1.45 11.43
N GLY A 530 20.32 -0.83 10.64
CA GLY A 530 21.73 -1.24 10.53
C GLY A 530 22.21 -1.82 9.20
N HIS A 531 22.93 -1.00 8.43
CA HIS A 531 24.30 -1.36 8.01
C HIS A 531 25.14 -0.08 7.83
N PRO A 532 26.26 0.09 8.56
CA PRO A 532 27.15 1.22 8.39
C PRO A 532 28.10 0.96 7.21
N ASP A 533 27.77 1.44 6.02
CA ASP A 533 28.65 1.27 4.86
C ASP A 533 29.82 2.27 4.87
N ASN A 534 30.99 1.71 5.17
CA ASN A 534 32.34 2.28 5.14
C ASN A 534 32.82 2.67 3.73
N ALA A 535 32.11 3.57 3.05
CA ALA A 535 32.66 4.33 1.93
C ALA A 535 32.81 5.80 2.33
N LYS A 536 34.05 6.22 2.65
CA LYS A 536 34.41 7.62 2.90
C LYS A 536 34.23 8.44 1.62
N LYS A 537 33.00 8.88 1.33
CA LYS A 537 32.75 10.03 0.44
C LYS A 537 32.60 11.29 1.30
N SER A 538 33.04 12.41 0.74
CA SER A 538 32.93 13.75 1.34
C SER A 538 31.51 13.99 1.86
N VAL A 539 31.40 14.54 3.08
CA VAL A 539 30.15 14.97 3.71
C VAL A 539 29.28 15.79 2.74
N MET A 540 29.92 16.56 1.85
CA MET A 540 29.25 17.39 0.87
C MET A 540 28.52 16.61 -0.23
N ALA A 541 29.00 15.41 -0.58
CA ALA A 541 28.32 14.54 -1.54
C ALA A 541 27.02 13.94 -0.97
N ARG A 542 27.02 13.62 0.34
CA ARG A 542 25.81 13.18 1.06
C ARG A 542 24.82 14.34 1.24
N LEU A 543 25.33 15.53 1.55
CA LEU A 543 24.54 16.75 1.75
C LEU A 543 23.85 17.25 0.47
N LEU A 544 24.51 17.16 -0.70
CA LEU A 544 23.98 17.58 -2.00
C LEU A 544 23.15 16.50 -2.72
N GLY A 545 22.86 15.39 -2.04
CA GLY A 545 22.03 14.31 -2.58
C GLY A 545 22.68 13.49 -3.70
N ASN A 546 24.02 13.54 -3.85
CA ASN A 546 24.74 12.91 -4.96
C ASN A 546 24.97 11.39 -4.78
N ASP A 547 24.39 10.80 -3.73
CA ASP A 547 24.37 9.34 -3.51
C ASP A 547 23.55 8.59 -4.57
N GLY A 548 22.75 9.29 -5.37
CA GLY A 548 21.91 8.72 -6.43
C GLY A 548 22.66 8.04 -7.59
N ALA A 549 23.98 8.06 -7.61
CA ALA A 549 24.78 7.23 -8.52
C ALA A 549 24.86 5.75 -8.09
N ARG A 550 24.45 5.40 -6.84
CA ARG A 550 24.46 4.01 -6.35
C ARG A 550 23.28 3.16 -6.84
N HIS A 551 22.17 3.78 -7.21
CA HIS A 551 20.94 3.08 -7.60
C HIS A 551 20.52 3.47 -9.03
N PRO A 552 20.16 2.50 -9.89
CA PRO A 552 19.56 2.73 -11.19
C PRO A 552 18.47 3.80 -11.14
N LEU A 553 18.37 4.64 -12.19
CA LEU A 553 17.40 5.74 -12.27
C LEU A 553 15.97 5.26 -11.97
N GLU A 554 15.61 4.08 -12.47
CA GLU A 554 14.29 3.46 -12.29
C GLU A 554 14.00 3.15 -10.82
N GLN A 555 14.97 2.60 -10.07
CA GLN A 555 14.83 2.35 -8.63
C GLN A 555 14.62 3.64 -7.83
N ARG A 556 15.27 4.73 -8.23
CA ARG A 556 15.09 6.04 -7.55
C ARG A 556 13.69 6.61 -7.82
N ILE A 557 13.19 6.48 -9.05
CA ILE A 557 11.82 6.89 -9.41
C ILE A 557 10.80 6.04 -8.64
N GLN A 558 11.02 4.74 -8.54
CA GLN A 558 10.15 3.82 -7.78
C GLN A 558 10.17 4.08 -6.28
N ALA A 559 11.35 4.30 -5.67
CA ALA A 559 11.47 4.65 -4.26
C ALA A 559 10.73 5.96 -3.94
N LYS A 560 10.85 6.96 -4.82
CA LYS A 560 10.10 8.22 -4.69
C LYS A 560 8.59 8.01 -4.80
N ARG A 561 8.13 7.20 -5.75
CA ARG A 561 6.71 6.83 -5.91
C ARG A 561 6.16 6.04 -4.73
N ALA A 562 7.00 5.21 -4.10
CA ALA A 562 6.66 4.44 -2.92
C ALA A 562 6.73 5.26 -1.61
N GLY A 563 7.02 6.57 -1.68
CA GLY A 563 7.16 7.44 -0.50
C GLY A 563 8.37 7.09 0.38
N VAL A 564 9.34 6.33 -0.15
CA VAL A 564 10.55 5.93 0.57
C VAL A 564 11.52 7.10 0.58
N GLY A 565 11.59 7.78 1.72
CA GLY A 565 12.58 8.83 1.99
C GLY A 565 14.00 8.28 2.16
N ARG A 566 15.00 9.17 2.18
CA ARG A 566 16.40 8.83 2.50
C ARG A 566 16.57 8.19 3.88
N GLN A 567 15.69 8.54 4.82
CA GLN A 567 15.71 8.02 6.19
C GLN A 567 14.28 7.80 6.69
N ARG A 568 14.14 6.92 7.68
CA ARG A 568 12.83 6.58 8.24
C ARG A 568 12.31 7.54 9.27
N TYR A 569 13.19 7.92 10.19
CA TYR A 569 12.80 8.68 11.37
C TYR A 569 13.19 10.14 11.16
N PRO A 570 12.28 11.09 11.45
CA PRO A 570 12.56 12.51 11.36
C PRO A 570 13.16 13.00 12.70
N PHE A 571 14.41 12.60 12.95
CA PHE A 571 15.09 12.87 14.23
C PHE A 571 15.18 14.36 14.56
N VAL A 572 15.51 15.21 13.59
CA VAL A 572 15.68 16.65 13.78
C VAL A 572 14.34 17.28 14.12
N VAL A 573 13.27 16.92 13.40
CA VAL A 573 11.91 17.39 13.71
C VAL A 573 11.51 17.01 15.13
N TRP A 574 11.74 15.77 15.54
CA TRP A 574 11.43 15.33 16.92
C TRP A 574 12.23 16.11 17.97
N ILE A 575 13.54 16.27 17.75
CA ILE A 575 14.41 17.03 18.67
C ILE A 575 13.96 18.50 18.75
N LEU A 576 13.69 19.15 17.62
CA LEU A 576 13.23 20.53 17.57
C LEU A 576 11.85 20.69 18.22
N SER A 577 10.92 19.76 17.98
CA SER A 577 9.60 19.77 18.61
C SER A 577 9.67 19.59 20.12
N LEU A 578 10.55 18.70 20.62
CA LEU A 578 10.78 18.54 22.06
C LEU A 578 11.42 19.80 22.67
N ALA A 579 12.37 20.42 21.97
CA ALA A 579 12.96 21.69 22.40
C ALA A 579 11.90 22.81 22.47
N MET A 580 11.05 22.94 21.45
CA MET A 580 9.95 23.91 21.42
C MET A 580 8.91 23.65 22.51
N LEU A 581 8.62 22.38 22.83
CA LEU A 581 7.74 22.03 23.95
C LEU A 581 8.36 22.48 25.28
N GLY A 582 9.65 22.23 25.49
CA GLY A 582 10.37 22.70 26.67
C GLY A 582 10.37 24.23 26.79
N VAL A 583 10.56 24.93 25.67
CA VAL A 583 10.48 26.39 25.61
C VAL A 583 9.06 26.89 25.89
N MET A 584 8.01 26.27 25.33
CA MET A 584 6.62 26.61 25.62
C MET A 584 6.30 26.46 27.12
N ILE A 585 6.74 25.37 27.75
CA ILE A 585 6.57 25.18 29.20
C ILE A 585 7.29 26.31 29.96
N TRP A 586 8.51 26.64 29.56
CA TRP A 586 9.27 27.73 30.16
C TRP A 586 8.60 29.10 29.96
N GLU A 587 8.05 29.39 28.79
CA GLU A 587 7.30 30.61 28.46
C GLU A 587 6.11 30.79 29.42
N LEU A 588 5.32 29.72 29.61
CA LEU A 588 4.15 29.72 30.50
C LEU A 588 4.54 29.82 31.98
N VAL A 589 5.62 29.15 32.40
CA VAL A 589 6.13 29.22 33.78
C VAL A 589 6.65 30.62 34.10
N ARG A 590 7.43 31.23 33.19
CA ARG A 590 7.91 32.60 33.36
C ARG A 590 6.76 33.59 33.40
N ASN A 591 5.77 33.46 32.53
CA ASN A 591 4.58 34.33 32.59
C ASN A 591 3.84 34.18 33.94
N LYS A 592 3.72 32.96 34.47
CA LYS A 592 3.12 32.72 35.79
C LYS A 592 3.92 33.35 36.94
N GLN A 593 5.25 33.32 36.87
CA GLN A 593 6.11 33.95 37.88
C GLN A 593 5.95 35.47 37.91
N GLU A 594 5.87 36.10 36.74
CA GLU A 594 5.83 37.57 36.63
C GLU A 594 4.42 38.15 36.78
N GLN A 595 3.38 37.48 36.27
CA GLN A 595 2.00 37.99 36.25
C GLN A 595 1.05 37.23 37.17
N GLY A 596 1.52 36.20 37.89
CA GLY A 596 0.70 35.31 38.71
C GLY A 596 -0.17 34.31 37.93
N SER A 597 -0.21 34.40 36.59
CA SER A 597 -1.00 33.51 35.72
C SER A 597 -0.20 33.04 34.50
N ALA A 598 -0.39 31.78 34.09
CA ALA A 598 0.33 31.22 32.94
C ALA A 598 -0.16 31.79 31.59
N ILE A 599 -1.40 32.24 31.53
CA ILE A 599 -2.05 32.80 30.34
C ILE A 599 -2.40 34.26 30.62
N SER A 600 -1.89 35.16 29.78
CA SER A 600 -2.15 36.59 29.88
C SER A 600 -3.51 36.94 29.28
N LEU A 601 -4.53 37.06 30.13
CA LEU A 601 -5.85 37.62 29.76
C LEU A 601 -5.96 39.13 30.02
N LYS A 602 -5.02 39.70 30.76
CA LYS A 602 -4.91 41.13 31.06
C LYS A 602 -3.44 41.57 30.95
N PRO A 603 -3.12 42.81 30.52
CA PRO A 603 -4.05 43.87 30.15
C PRO A 603 -4.75 43.69 28.80
N TYR A 604 -4.14 42.96 27.89
CA TYR A 604 -4.71 42.63 26.59
C TYR A 604 -4.94 41.12 26.53
N VAL A 605 -6.12 40.71 26.07
CA VAL A 605 -6.41 39.30 25.83
C VAL A 605 -5.47 38.80 24.73
N ASN A 606 -4.58 37.87 25.08
CA ASN A 606 -3.82 37.14 24.08
C ASN A 606 -4.72 36.05 23.48
N PRO A 607 -5.18 36.18 22.22
CA PRO A 607 -6.08 35.20 21.61
C PRO A 607 -5.43 33.82 21.43
N MET A 608 -4.10 33.73 21.53
CA MET A 608 -3.34 32.48 21.39
C MET A 608 -3.18 31.69 22.68
N LEU A 609 -3.73 32.19 23.80
CA LEU A 609 -3.65 31.57 25.13
C LEU A 609 -2.19 31.35 25.58
N GLY A 610 -1.44 32.45 25.71
CA GLY A 610 -0.02 32.43 26.08
C GLY A 610 0.44 33.67 26.85
N PRO A 611 1.76 33.91 26.92
CA PRO A 611 2.34 35.08 27.59
C PRO A 611 1.87 36.42 27.01
N SER A 612 2.09 37.51 27.75
CA SER A 612 1.84 38.86 27.21
C SER A 612 2.86 39.22 26.12
N SER A 613 2.55 40.20 25.27
CA SER A 613 3.50 40.70 24.25
C SER A 613 4.80 41.22 24.88
N SER A 614 4.71 41.89 26.03
CA SER A 614 5.88 42.30 26.83
C SER A 614 6.71 41.10 27.31
N GLY A 615 6.03 40.02 27.72
CA GLY A 615 6.70 38.75 28.05
C GLY A 615 7.42 38.15 26.85
N LEU A 616 6.78 38.06 25.69
CA LEU A 616 7.43 37.54 24.47
C LEU A 616 8.65 38.38 24.05
N ILE A 617 8.62 39.70 24.23
CA ILE A 617 9.79 40.57 24.01
C ILE A 617 10.91 40.18 24.99
N ASN A 618 10.61 40.11 26.29
CA ASN A 618 11.60 39.81 27.32
C ASN A 618 12.21 38.41 27.17
N LEU A 619 11.43 37.43 26.70
CA LEU A 619 11.85 36.04 26.52
C LEU A 619 12.68 35.81 25.25
N GLY A 620 12.81 36.82 24.37
CA GLY A 620 13.69 36.74 23.19
C GLY A 620 12.97 36.73 21.84
N GLY A 621 11.71 37.12 21.77
CA GLY A 621 10.97 37.27 20.51
C GLY A 621 11.58 38.35 19.61
N ARG A 622 11.31 38.28 18.30
CA ARG A 622 11.82 39.29 17.36
C ARG A 622 11.14 40.61 17.65
N PHE A 623 11.90 41.61 18.09
CA PHE A 623 11.40 42.95 18.36
C PHE A 623 12.46 43.97 17.91
N VAL A 624 12.13 44.77 16.89
CA VAL A 624 13.12 45.58 16.16
C VAL A 624 13.83 46.60 17.08
N PRO A 625 13.15 47.29 18.01
CA PRO A 625 13.81 48.20 18.96
C PRO A 625 14.83 47.53 19.90
N CYS A 626 14.78 46.21 20.11
CA CYS A 626 15.84 45.50 20.84
C CYS A 626 17.07 45.16 19.98
N MET A 627 16.94 45.28 18.65
CA MET A 627 17.89 44.78 17.67
C MET A 627 18.64 45.89 16.92
N LYS A 628 18.06 47.09 16.84
CA LYS A 628 18.66 48.32 16.32
C LYS A 628 17.94 49.55 16.89
N LEU A 629 18.56 50.72 16.77
CA LEU A 629 17.92 52.00 17.08
C LEU A 629 16.75 52.27 16.10
N VAL A 630 15.62 52.71 16.65
CA VAL A 630 14.42 53.13 15.92
C VAL A 630 13.99 54.47 16.49
N ASP A 631 13.98 55.52 15.67
CA ASP A 631 13.77 56.89 16.14
C ASP A 631 12.37 57.10 16.76
N GLU A 632 11.36 56.40 16.24
CA GLU A 632 9.99 56.46 16.77
C GLU A 632 9.80 55.68 18.08
N VAL A 633 10.70 54.75 18.41
CA VAL A 633 10.65 53.91 19.62
C VAL A 633 12.06 53.79 20.21
N PRO A 634 12.61 54.88 20.78
CA PRO A 634 13.96 54.89 21.34
C PRO A 634 14.07 53.97 22.57
N PRO A 635 15.29 53.61 23.01
CA PRO A 635 15.50 52.75 24.19
C PRO A 635 14.82 53.26 25.48
N SER A 636 14.66 54.58 25.61
CA SER A 636 13.97 55.25 26.72
C SER A 636 12.44 55.26 26.60
N PHE A 637 11.87 54.78 25.49
CA PHE A 637 10.42 54.72 25.30
C PHE A 637 9.80 53.73 26.28
N ASN A 638 8.66 54.10 26.87
CA ASN A 638 8.03 53.33 27.94
C ASN A 638 6.87 52.46 27.41
N LEU A 639 6.90 51.17 27.73
CA LEU A 639 5.82 50.20 27.49
C LEU A 639 5.42 49.52 28.80
N GLY A 640 4.26 48.87 28.82
CA GLY A 640 3.86 48.06 29.97
C GLY A 640 4.91 47.00 30.31
N CYS A 641 5.35 46.97 31.57
CA CYS A 641 6.34 46.00 32.07
C CYS A 641 5.85 44.55 31.91
N PHE A 642 6.75 43.57 31.99
CA PHE A 642 6.39 42.16 31.89
C PHE A 642 5.43 41.72 33.03
N ASN A 643 5.64 42.20 34.25
CA ASN A 643 4.78 41.94 35.40
C ASN A 643 3.45 42.73 35.41
N ASN A 644 3.24 43.69 34.49
CA ASN A 644 2.04 44.51 34.48
C ASN A 644 0.79 43.72 34.04
N THR A 645 -0.25 43.74 34.86
CA THR A 645 -1.54 43.07 34.61
C THR A 645 -2.72 44.04 34.47
N ALA A 646 -2.51 45.35 34.61
CA ALA A 646 -3.56 46.37 34.57
C ALA A 646 -3.75 46.96 33.16
N ASN A 647 -5.02 47.19 32.75
CA ASN A 647 -5.41 47.89 31.52
C ASN A 647 -6.23 49.15 31.88
N PRO A 648 -5.72 50.38 31.68
CA PRO A 648 -4.42 50.72 31.12
C PRO A 648 -3.23 50.33 32.04
N PRO A 649 -1.99 50.21 31.51
CA PRO A 649 -0.82 49.81 32.27
C PRO A 649 -0.52 50.74 33.45
N THR A 650 -0.29 50.18 34.65
CA THR A 650 0.10 50.92 35.85
C THR A 650 1.62 50.92 36.06
N GLU A 651 2.30 49.91 35.55
CA GLU A 651 3.76 49.79 35.60
C GLU A 651 4.34 49.88 34.19
N LEU A 652 5.20 50.88 33.99
CA LEU A 652 5.85 51.19 32.72
C LEU A 652 7.36 50.97 32.84
N CYS A 653 7.92 50.29 31.84
CA CYS A 653 9.34 49.97 31.74
C CYS A 653 9.88 50.53 30.43
N SER A 654 11.13 51.00 30.45
CA SER A 654 11.84 51.38 29.23
C SER A 654 12.00 50.17 28.30
N ILE A 655 12.16 50.40 26.99
CA ILE A 655 12.50 49.34 26.03
C ILE A 655 13.77 48.60 26.46
N GLU A 656 14.78 49.32 26.94
CA GLU A 656 16.02 48.74 27.45
C GLU A 656 15.77 47.70 28.55
N THR A 657 14.96 48.05 29.55
CA THR A 657 14.56 47.12 30.61
C THR A 657 13.72 45.96 30.07
N LEU A 658 12.80 46.25 29.14
CA LEU A 658 11.87 45.26 28.61
C LEU A 658 12.56 44.20 27.74
N CYS A 659 13.54 44.60 26.94
CA CYS A 659 14.31 43.69 26.08
C CYS A 659 15.00 42.58 26.88
N GLY A 660 15.42 42.84 28.12
CA GLY A 660 16.18 41.86 28.90
C GLY A 660 17.51 41.48 28.24
N PHE A 661 18.13 40.39 28.69
CA PHE A 661 19.43 39.90 28.19
C PHE A 661 20.63 40.88 28.33
N GLY A 662 20.53 41.85 29.24
CA GLY A 662 21.56 42.86 29.52
C GLY A 662 21.15 44.26 29.05
N GLU A 663 21.62 45.30 29.75
CA GLU A 663 21.39 46.71 29.40
C GLU A 663 22.22 47.11 28.17
N PHE A 664 21.72 48.08 27.41
CA PHE A 664 22.42 48.65 26.26
C PHE A 664 23.52 49.63 26.68
N HIS A 665 23.57 50.03 27.96
CA HIS A 665 24.63 50.84 28.54
C HIS A 665 24.98 52.11 27.71
N GLY A 666 23.96 52.74 27.12
CA GLY A 666 24.12 53.93 26.28
C GLY A 666 24.65 53.69 24.86
N SER A 667 24.76 52.43 24.42
CA SER A 667 25.08 52.04 23.04
C SER A 667 23.83 51.65 22.24
N ASP A 668 23.95 51.61 20.91
CA ASP A 668 22.84 51.22 20.05
C ASP A 668 22.39 49.77 20.34
N PRO A 669 21.06 49.48 20.41
CA PRO A 669 20.56 48.13 20.60
C PRO A 669 21.11 47.16 19.54
N ASN A 670 21.57 45.96 19.95
CA ASN A 670 22.12 44.97 19.03
C ASN A 670 21.91 43.51 19.48
N GLN A 671 20.67 43.13 19.81
CA GLN A 671 20.33 41.74 20.15
C GLN A 671 20.09 40.89 18.90
N TRP A 672 21.12 40.72 18.06
CA TRP A 672 21.08 40.02 16.77
C TRP A 672 20.55 38.58 16.86
N PHE A 673 20.74 37.91 18.00
CA PHE A 673 20.26 36.55 18.24
C PHE A 673 18.73 36.43 18.12
N ARG A 674 18.00 37.54 18.16
CA ARG A 674 16.56 37.64 17.91
C ARG A 674 16.15 37.38 16.46
N PHE A 675 17.11 37.11 15.56
CA PHE A 675 16.80 36.47 14.29
C PHE A 675 16.66 34.94 14.41
N ILE A 676 17.16 34.33 15.49
CA ILE A 676 17.22 32.87 15.71
C ILE A 676 16.25 32.42 16.80
N THR A 677 16.32 33.04 17.98
CA THR A 677 15.49 32.68 19.15
C THR A 677 13.99 32.60 18.90
N PRO A 678 13.36 33.44 18.05
CA PRO A 678 11.91 33.40 17.84
C PRO A 678 11.43 32.08 17.23
N ILE A 679 12.30 31.32 16.55
CA ILE A 679 11.96 30.02 15.95
C ILE A 679 11.46 29.03 17.01
N PHE A 680 11.92 29.18 18.26
CA PHE A 680 11.57 28.28 19.36
C PHE A 680 10.42 28.79 20.24
N LEU A 681 10.19 30.10 20.25
CA LEU A 681 9.16 30.77 21.04
C LEU A 681 7.81 30.71 20.34
N HIS A 682 6.72 30.78 21.10
CA HIS A 682 5.37 30.69 20.58
C HIS A 682 4.42 31.67 21.27
N ALA A 683 3.52 32.26 20.50
CA ALA A 683 2.57 33.26 21.02
C ALA A 683 1.59 32.69 22.05
N GLY A 684 1.44 31.36 22.12
CA GLY A 684 0.63 30.65 23.09
C GLY A 684 0.29 29.23 22.64
N ILE A 685 -0.54 28.54 23.43
CA ILE A 685 -0.85 27.12 23.25
C ILE A 685 -1.46 26.83 21.87
N ILE A 686 -2.36 27.70 21.38
CA ILE A 686 -3.02 27.49 20.07
C ILE A 686 -2.00 27.61 18.94
N HIS A 687 -1.16 28.65 18.96
CA HIS A 687 -0.12 28.85 17.96
C HIS A 687 0.89 27.69 17.97
N PHE A 688 1.29 27.22 19.15
CA PHE A 688 2.15 26.05 19.28
C PHE A 688 1.52 24.78 18.73
N ALA A 689 0.24 24.53 19.03
CA ALA A 689 -0.46 23.34 18.52
C ALA A 689 -0.52 23.33 16.98
N LEU A 690 -0.79 24.48 16.35
CA LEU A 690 -0.79 24.60 14.88
C LEU A 690 0.60 24.38 14.28
N ASN A 691 1.64 24.97 14.88
CA ASN A 691 3.02 24.75 14.44
C ASN A 691 3.43 23.28 14.63
N MET A 692 3.10 22.66 15.75
CA MET A 692 3.44 21.25 16.01
C MET A 692 2.68 20.31 15.08
N PHE A 693 1.42 20.61 14.75
CA PHE A 693 0.67 19.85 13.75
C PHE A 693 1.38 19.89 12.39
N ALA A 694 1.73 21.08 11.89
CA ALA A 694 2.43 21.21 10.61
C ALA A 694 3.86 20.62 10.65
N GLN A 695 4.57 20.78 11.76
CA GLN A 695 5.94 20.29 11.92
C GLN A 695 6.02 18.76 11.99
N LEU A 696 5.16 18.12 12.78
CA LEU A 696 5.14 16.67 12.94
C LEU A 696 4.52 15.94 11.74
N THR A 697 3.88 16.66 10.82
CA THR A 697 3.33 16.11 9.57
C THR A 697 4.21 16.48 8.37
N LEU A 698 4.17 17.73 7.92
CA LEU A 698 4.82 18.22 6.71
C LEU A 698 6.35 18.22 6.86
N SER A 699 6.87 18.85 7.92
CA SER A 699 8.33 18.93 8.10
C SER A 699 8.94 17.55 8.37
N ALA A 700 8.22 16.67 9.09
CA ALA A 700 8.61 15.27 9.30
C ALA A 700 8.68 14.47 7.99
N GLN A 701 7.76 14.70 7.06
CA GLN A 701 7.86 14.10 5.72
C GLN A 701 9.08 14.62 4.98
N VAL A 702 9.26 15.94 4.95
CA VAL A 702 10.39 16.57 4.26
C VAL A 702 11.74 16.08 4.79
N GLU A 703 11.91 15.97 6.11
CA GLU A 703 13.15 15.44 6.71
C GLU A 703 13.42 14.00 6.26
N ARG A 704 12.40 13.14 6.26
CA ARG A 704 12.53 11.76 5.80
C ARG A 704 13.01 11.70 4.35
N GLU A 705 12.54 12.60 3.50
CA GLU A 705 12.91 12.66 2.08
C GLU A 705 14.31 13.20 1.81
N MET A 706 14.73 14.30 2.45
CA MET A 706 16.02 14.94 2.17
C MET A 706 17.17 14.50 3.09
N GLY A 707 16.84 13.89 4.23
CA GLY A 707 17.78 13.53 5.29
C GLY A 707 18.04 14.66 6.29
N SER A 708 18.36 14.30 7.54
CA SER A 708 18.46 15.23 8.69
C SER A 708 19.39 16.42 8.47
N GLY A 709 20.57 16.22 7.84
CA GLY A 709 21.55 17.28 7.66
C GLY A 709 21.08 18.39 6.71
N ALA A 710 20.57 18.00 5.53
CA ALA A 710 20.00 18.93 4.56
C ALA A 710 18.75 19.63 5.12
N PHE A 711 17.91 18.87 5.84
CA PHE A 711 16.73 19.39 6.50
C PHE A 711 17.07 20.45 7.54
N LEU A 712 18.05 20.22 8.41
CA LEU A 712 18.43 21.18 9.44
C LEU A 712 18.92 22.50 8.84
N ILE A 713 19.73 22.45 7.77
CA ILE A 713 20.22 23.67 7.08
C ILE A 713 19.05 24.44 6.47
N LEU A 714 18.15 23.75 5.76
CA LEU A 714 16.98 24.36 5.15
C LEU A 714 16.05 24.98 6.20
N TYR A 715 15.74 24.23 7.25
CA TYR A 715 14.85 24.66 8.33
C TYR A 715 15.41 25.88 9.06
N ALA A 716 16.69 25.83 9.45
CA ALA A 716 17.34 26.94 10.14
C ALA A 716 17.46 28.18 9.24
N SER A 717 17.93 28.03 8.00
CA SER A 717 18.07 29.16 7.07
C SER A 717 16.72 29.80 6.72
N ALA A 718 15.67 29.00 6.52
CA ALA A 718 14.32 29.51 6.28
C ALA A 718 13.76 30.28 7.49
N GLY A 719 13.87 29.73 8.70
CA GLY A 719 13.43 30.42 9.91
C GLY A 719 14.17 31.73 10.17
N ILE A 720 15.49 31.71 10.07
CA ILE A 720 16.33 32.90 10.29
C ILE A 720 16.05 33.96 9.22
N PHE A 721 16.01 33.56 7.94
CA PHE A 721 15.74 34.50 6.86
C PHE A 721 14.33 35.08 6.94
N GLY A 722 13.34 34.28 7.36
CA GLY A 722 12.00 34.77 7.68
C GLY A 722 12.04 35.90 8.72
N ASN A 723 12.76 35.70 9.82
CA ASN A 723 12.93 36.75 10.83
C ASN A 723 13.71 37.96 10.31
N VAL A 724 14.70 37.77 9.43
CA VAL A 724 15.43 38.88 8.78
C VAL A 724 14.49 39.70 7.90
N LEU A 725 13.67 39.04 7.07
CA LEU A 725 12.69 39.72 6.20
C LEU A 725 11.64 40.44 7.04
N GLY A 726 11.11 39.80 8.08
CA GLY A 726 10.18 40.40 9.03
C GLY A 726 10.79 41.61 9.76
N GLY A 727 12.06 41.53 10.17
CA GLY A 727 12.77 42.66 10.77
C GLY A 727 12.87 43.89 9.85
N ASN A 728 12.96 43.68 8.53
CA ASN A 728 13.02 44.78 7.57
C ASN A 728 11.65 45.43 7.33
N PHE A 729 10.57 44.65 7.24
CA PHE A 729 9.32 45.13 6.63
C PHE A 729 8.06 44.97 7.50
N ALA A 730 8.11 44.18 8.58
CA ALA A 730 7.00 44.11 9.52
C ALA A 730 6.97 45.33 10.45
N LEU A 731 5.85 45.52 11.16
CA LEU A 731 5.71 46.58 12.14
C LEU A 731 6.76 46.45 13.25
N VAL A 732 7.54 47.52 13.46
CA VAL A 732 8.70 47.52 14.38
C VAL A 732 8.30 47.35 15.84
N GLY A 733 7.11 47.80 16.23
CA GLY A 733 6.59 47.76 17.59
C GLY A 733 5.76 46.52 17.94
N VAL A 734 5.75 45.49 17.10
CA VAL A 734 5.04 44.23 17.36
C VAL A 734 6.03 43.08 17.46
N PRO A 735 6.05 42.31 18.55
CA PRO A 735 6.92 41.14 18.66
C PRO A 735 6.44 40.02 17.73
N SER A 736 7.39 39.29 17.16
CA SER A 736 7.16 38.12 16.32
C SER A 736 7.87 36.89 16.89
N VAL A 737 7.17 35.76 16.90
CA VAL A 737 7.61 34.46 17.42
C VAL A 737 6.99 33.36 16.58
N GLY A 738 7.57 32.17 16.62
CA GLY A 738 7.03 30.98 15.99
C GLY A 738 8.02 30.29 15.05
N ALA A 739 7.93 28.97 15.03
CA ALA A 739 8.62 28.10 14.07
C ALA A 739 8.09 28.24 12.62
N SER A 740 6.98 28.96 12.43
CA SER A 740 6.20 28.96 11.19
C SER A 740 6.99 29.41 9.96
N GLY A 741 7.94 30.37 10.08
CA GLY A 741 8.83 30.72 8.98
C GLY A 741 9.66 29.53 8.47
N ALA A 742 10.20 28.72 9.38
CA ALA A 742 10.93 27.51 9.02
C ALA A 742 10.01 26.44 8.41
N ILE A 743 8.79 26.30 8.93
CA ILE A 743 7.77 25.39 8.39
C ILE A 743 7.35 25.80 6.97
N PHE A 744 7.15 27.08 6.69
CA PHE A 744 6.91 27.57 5.32
C PHE A 744 8.09 27.28 4.38
N GLY A 745 9.32 27.26 4.91
CA GLY A 745 10.48 26.74 4.19
C GLY A 745 10.31 25.27 3.78
N THR A 746 9.71 24.43 4.63
CA THR A 746 9.39 23.03 4.27
C THR A 746 8.24 22.93 3.27
N VAL A 747 7.26 23.83 3.32
CA VAL A 747 6.22 23.92 2.27
C VAL A 747 6.84 24.25 0.92
N ALA A 748 7.83 25.14 0.86
CA ALA A 748 8.55 25.44 -0.38
C ALA A 748 9.28 24.21 -0.97
N VAL A 749 9.71 23.25 -0.14
CA VAL A 749 10.28 21.99 -0.62
C VAL A 749 9.24 21.20 -1.41
N MET A 750 7.98 21.16 -0.96
CA MET A 750 6.90 20.47 -1.69
C MET A 750 6.65 21.09 -3.07
N TRP A 751 6.84 22.41 -3.20
CA TRP A 751 6.78 23.10 -4.49
C TRP A 751 7.95 22.73 -5.39
N VAL A 752 9.18 22.78 -4.87
CA VAL A 752 10.37 22.38 -5.64
C VAL A 752 10.27 20.92 -6.05
N ASP A 753 9.80 20.05 -5.16
CA ASP A 753 9.55 18.66 -5.44
C ASP A 753 8.56 18.50 -6.60
N LEU A 754 7.39 19.13 -6.49
CA LEU A 754 6.35 19.09 -7.53
C LEU A 754 6.85 19.60 -8.89
N LEU A 755 7.55 20.74 -8.90
CA LEU A 755 8.02 21.36 -10.15
C LEU A 755 9.16 20.55 -10.78
N ALA A 756 10.13 20.11 -9.98
CA ALA A 756 11.26 19.32 -10.46
C ALA A 756 10.84 17.92 -10.95
N HIS A 757 9.74 17.40 -10.41
CA HIS A 757 9.18 16.11 -10.79
C HIS A 757 7.83 16.24 -11.50
N TRP A 758 7.56 17.38 -12.16
CA TRP A 758 6.27 17.66 -12.81
C TRP A 758 5.78 16.54 -13.74
N LYS A 759 6.71 15.91 -14.46
CA LYS A 759 6.41 14.79 -15.37
C LYS A 759 6.24 13.43 -14.66
N LEU A 760 6.74 13.29 -13.43
CA LEU A 760 6.62 12.08 -12.61
C LEU A 760 5.42 12.13 -11.68
N GLU A 761 4.98 13.32 -11.29
CA GLU A 761 3.88 13.56 -10.38
C GLU A 761 2.52 13.34 -11.06
N TYR A 762 1.60 12.70 -10.35
CA TYR A 762 0.26 12.49 -10.85
C TYR A 762 -0.63 13.73 -10.69
N ARG A 763 -1.22 14.24 -11.78
CA ARG A 763 -2.01 15.50 -11.81
C ARG A 763 -1.29 16.69 -11.15
N PRO A 764 -0.12 17.10 -11.67
CA PRO A 764 0.71 18.12 -11.04
C PRO A 764 -0.02 19.47 -10.90
N GLY A 765 -0.89 19.82 -11.85
CA GLY A 765 -1.72 21.03 -11.76
C GLY A 765 -2.70 21.03 -10.58
N ARG A 766 -3.32 19.88 -10.24
CA ARG A 766 -4.22 19.80 -9.07
C ARG A 766 -3.43 19.87 -7.76
N LYS A 767 -2.27 19.20 -7.70
CA LYS A 767 -1.36 19.31 -6.55
C LYS A 767 -0.85 20.74 -6.38
N LEU A 768 -0.53 21.42 -7.48
CA LEU A 768 -0.17 22.84 -7.49
C LEU A 768 -1.31 23.71 -6.93
N VAL A 769 -2.56 23.49 -7.39
CA VAL A 769 -3.73 24.22 -6.86
C VAL A 769 -3.91 23.99 -5.35
N MET A 770 -3.75 22.74 -4.86
CA MET A 770 -3.83 22.47 -3.43
C MET A 770 -2.70 23.15 -2.65
N LEU A 771 -1.46 23.10 -3.15
CA LEU A 771 -0.33 23.81 -2.55
C LEU A 771 -0.52 25.33 -2.54
N CYS A 772 -1.17 25.90 -3.57
CA CYS A 772 -1.56 27.31 -3.59
C CYS A 772 -2.62 27.60 -2.52
N ILE A 773 -3.63 26.74 -2.36
CA ILE A 773 -4.65 26.88 -1.32
C ILE A 773 -4.03 26.82 0.07
N ASP A 774 -3.13 25.87 0.32
CA ASP A 774 -2.41 25.73 1.60
C ASP A 774 -1.57 26.99 1.90
N LEU A 775 -0.89 27.53 0.89
CA LEU A 775 -0.14 28.78 1.01
C LEU A 775 -1.05 29.97 1.35
N ILE A 776 -2.20 30.08 0.68
CA ILE A 776 -3.20 31.13 0.93
C ILE A 776 -3.75 31.02 2.36
N ILE A 777 -4.11 29.81 2.80
CA ILE A 777 -4.60 29.56 4.15
C ILE A 777 -3.52 29.91 5.17
N GLY A 778 -2.28 29.49 4.94
CA GLY A 778 -1.16 29.81 5.83
C GLY A 778 -0.91 31.31 5.95
N VAL A 779 -0.95 32.06 4.84
CA VAL A 779 -0.84 33.53 4.85
C VAL A 779 -2.06 34.17 5.51
N ALA A 780 -3.25 33.62 5.32
CA ALA A 780 -4.47 34.11 5.96
C ALA A 780 -4.40 33.97 7.49
N LEU A 781 -3.86 32.85 7.99
CA LEU A 781 -3.61 32.64 9.43
C LEU A 781 -2.58 33.63 9.99
N GLY A 782 -1.68 34.16 9.16
CA GLY A 782 -0.72 35.17 9.59
C GLY A 782 -1.29 36.58 9.80
N PHE A 783 -2.58 36.80 9.54
CA PHE A 783 -3.27 38.02 9.99
C PHE A 783 -3.69 37.99 11.47
N VAL A 784 -3.53 36.85 12.14
CA VAL A 784 -3.86 36.73 13.56
C VAL A 784 -2.74 37.37 14.41
N PRO A 785 -3.07 38.14 15.47
CA PRO A 785 -2.05 38.82 16.28
C PRO A 785 -1.00 37.87 16.85
N GLY A 786 0.28 38.23 16.71
CA GLY A 786 1.42 37.42 17.15
C GLY A 786 1.94 36.43 16.10
N VAL A 787 1.39 36.45 14.88
CA VAL A 787 1.87 35.70 13.71
C VAL A 787 2.36 36.69 12.65
N ASP A 788 3.42 36.34 11.92
CA ASP A 788 4.17 37.25 11.05
C ASP A 788 4.21 36.74 9.60
N ASN A 789 3.46 37.40 8.71
CA ASN A 789 3.41 37.01 7.30
C ASN A 789 4.71 37.30 6.55
N PHE A 790 5.52 38.28 6.98
CA PHE A 790 6.85 38.45 6.39
C PHE A 790 7.78 37.30 6.77
N ALA A 791 7.66 36.78 8.00
CA ALA A 791 8.40 35.58 8.39
C ALA A 791 7.97 34.36 7.56
N HIS A 792 6.67 34.17 7.32
CA HIS A 792 6.15 33.12 6.45
C HIS A 792 6.67 33.23 5.00
N LEU A 793 6.52 34.41 4.38
CA LEU A 793 6.93 34.63 2.99
C LEU A 793 8.46 34.56 2.82
N GLY A 794 9.21 35.10 3.78
CA GLY A 794 10.67 34.99 3.79
C GLY A 794 11.13 33.56 3.95
N GLY A 795 10.50 32.81 4.87
CA GLY A 795 10.74 31.40 5.06
C GLY A 795 10.47 30.57 3.79
N PHE A 796 9.35 30.84 3.11
CA PHE A 796 9.01 30.20 1.84
C PHE A 796 10.03 30.55 0.74
N LEU A 797 10.42 31.81 0.60
CA LEU A 797 11.41 32.25 -0.39
C LEU A 797 12.77 31.58 -0.17
N MET A 798 13.30 31.60 1.05
CA MET A 798 14.57 30.95 1.37
C MET A 798 14.46 29.42 1.26
N GLY A 799 13.31 28.86 1.60
CA GLY A 799 12.98 27.46 1.39
C GLY A 799 13.06 27.05 -0.08
N LEU A 800 12.55 27.86 -1.02
CA LEU A 800 12.65 27.58 -2.47
C LEU A 800 14.12 27.53 -2.91
N LEU A 801 14.93 28.51 -2.50
CA LEU A 801 16.34 28.60 -2.86
C LEU A 801 17.12 27.41 -2.32
N THR A 802 16.96 27.10 -1.03
CA THR A 802 17.69 26.04 -0.36
C THR A 802 17.19 24.65 -0.75
N ALA A 803 15.90 24.48 -1.05
CA ALA A 803 15.35 23.25 -1.59
C ALA A 803 15.93 22.93 -2.97
N ILE A 804 16.09 23.91 -3.87
CA ILE A 804 16.77 23.68 -5.17
C ILE A 804 18.20 23.15 -4.96
N VAL A 805 18.90 23.66 -3.95
CA VAL A 805 20.28 23.27 -3.61
C VAL A 805 20.35 21.86 -3.03
N PHE A 806 19.56 21.57 -2.00
CA PHE A 806 19.72 20.38 -1.15
C PHE A 806 18.72 19.26 -1.41
N TYR A 807 17.52 19.55 -1.94
CA TYR A 807 16.50 18.53 -2.16
C TYR A 807 16.97 17.53 -3.23
N PRO A 808 16.84 16.21 -2.99
CA PRO A 808 17.30 15.20 -3.93
C PRO A 808 16.36 15.06 -5.14
N VAL A 809 16.63 15.87 -6.17
CA VAL A 809 15.90 15.81 -7.45
C VAL A 809 16.36 14.65 -8.31
N ILE A 810 15.39 13.90 -8.85
CA ILE A 810 15.59 12.80 -9.78
C ILE A 810 15.49 13.34 -11.21
N SER A 811 16.63 13.38 -11.90
CA SER A 811 16.68 13.79 -13.30
C SER A 811 16.66 12.60 -14.25
N THR A 812 15.65 12.55 -15.13
CA THR A 812 15.50 11.50 -16.16
C THR A 812 16.30 11.76 -17.42
N THR A 813 16.56 13.03 -17.77
CA THR A 813 17.33 13.42 -18.95
C THR A 813 18.66 14.06 -18.57
N LYS A 814 19.66 13.95 -19.47
CA LYS A 814 20.96 14.63 -19.31
C LYS A 814 20.81 16.16 -19.25
N THR A 815 19.88 16.70 -20.03
CA THR A 815 19.55 18.13 -20.04
C THR A 815 18.94 18.58 -18.71
N HIS A 816 17.96 17.85 -18.16
CA HIS A 816 17.38 18.16 -16.85
C HIS A 816 18.43 18.07 -15.73
N LYS A 817 19.32 17.06 -15.79
CA LYS A 817 20.43 16.94 -14.84
C LYS A 817 21.38 18.14 -14.90
N ALA A 818 21.75 18.58 -16.10
CA ALA A 818 22.62 19.74 -16.30
C ALA A 818 21.96 21.03 -15.81
N VAL A 819 20.68 21.24 -16.14
CA VAL A 819 19.89 22.38 -15.65
C VAL A 819 19.84 22.40 -14.13
N MET A 820 19.51 21.28 -13.49
CA MET A 820 19.45 21.21 -12.02
C MET A 820 20.81 21.48 -11.37
N TRP A 821 21.92 21.01 -11.96
CA TRP A 821 23.26 21.34 -11.46
C TRP A 821 23.60 22.82 -11.62
N PHE A 822 23.27 23.44 -12.75
CA PHE A 822 23.44 24.87 -12.95
C PHE A 822 22.59 25.68 -11.96
N CYS A 823 21.32 25.32 -11.78
CA CYS A 823 20.44 25.94 -10.80
C CYS A 823 21.01 25.82 -9.38
N ARG A 824 21.52 24.64 -8.99
CA ARG A 824 22.17 24.44 -7.68
C ARG A 824 23.37 25.38 -7.48
N LEU A 825 24.23 25.50 -8.48
CA LEU A 825 25.40 26.39 -8.43
C LEU A 825 25.00 27.88 -8.38
N ALA A 826 23.92 28.25 -9.09
CA ALA A 826 23.43 29.62 -9.12
C ALA A 826 22.66 30.03 -7.85
N MET A 827 21.90 29.13 -7.23
CA MET A 827 21.04 29.48 -6.08
C MET A 827 21.81 29.69 -4.78
N ILE A 828 23.00 29.08 -4.61
CA ILE A 828 23.85 29.30 -3.44
C ILE A 828 24.27 30.78 -3.31
N PRO A 829 24.91 31.42 -4.31
CA PRO A 829 25.29 32.83 -4.19
C PRO A 829 24.07 33.75 -4.10
N VAL A 830 22.95 33.42 -4.77
CA VAL A 830 21.70 34.19 -4.63
C VAL A 830 21.19 34.19 -3.19
N ALA A 831 21.14 33.02 -2.53
CA ALA A 831 20.72 32.91 -1.14
C ALA A 831 21.64 33.70 -0.20
N VAL A 832 22.97 33.63 -0.41
CA VAL A 832 23.95 34.37 0.39
C VAL A 832 23.83 35.89 0.17
N ILE A 833 23.71 36.34 -1.08
CA ILE A 833 23.54 37.76 -1.42
C ILE A 833 22.26 38.31 -0.78
N LEU A 834 21.14 37.58 -0.87
CA LEU A 834 19.89 37.99 -0.24
C LEU A 834 20.02 38.13 1.28
N PHE A 835 20.69 37.18 1.94
CA PHE A 835 20.97 37.28 3.38
C PHE A 835 21.79 38.52 3.72
N VAL A 836 22.91 38.74 3.01
CA VAL A 836 23.82 39.87 3.26
C VAL A 836 23.13 41.21 2.99
N VAL A 837 22.38 41.31 1.88
CA VAL A 837 21.68 42.53 1.48
C VAL A 837 20.60 42.88 2.51
N LEU A 838 19.76 41.92 2.92
CA LEU A 838 18.69 42.22 3.87
C LEU A 838 19.20 42.47 5.30
N ILE A 839 20.27 41.81 5.74
CA ILE A 839 20.90 42.14 7.02
C ILE A 839 21.52 43.54 6.97
N ARG A 840 22.24 43.87 5.89
CA ARG A 840 22.82 45.21 5.72
C ARG A 840 21.72 46.27 5.66
N ASN A 841 20.65 46.01 4.93
CA ASN A 841 19.51 46.90 4.82
C ASN A 841 18.80 47.10 6.17
N PHE A 842 18.66 46.04 6.96
CA PHE A 842 18.12 46.13 8.31
C PHE A 842 18.92 47.10 9.19
N TYR A 843 20.26 46.99 9.22
CA TYR A 843 21.12 47.79 10.10
C TYR A 843 21.52 49.16 9.57
N LYS A 844 21.50 49.39 8.24
CA LYS A 844 22.00 50.64 7.62
C LYS A 844 20.91 51.52 7.04
N SER A 845 19.72 51.00 6.82
CA SER A 845 18.60 51.72 6.23
C SER A 845 17.41 51.73 7.18
N ASP A 846 16.42 52.56 6.87
CA ASP A 846 15.06 52.41 7.39
C ASP A 846 14.11 51.79 6.34
N PRO A 847 14.11 50.45 6.21
CA PRO A 847 13.23 49.78 5.28
C PRO A 847 11.74 49.89 5.62
N TYR A 848 11.40 50.18 6.88
CA TYR A 848 10.03 50.40 7.29
C TYR A 848 9.48 51.70 6.68
N ALA A 849 10.26 52.79 6.71
CA ALA A 849 9.89 54.03 6.01
C ALA A 849 9.82 53.86 4.49
N ALA A 850 10.66 53.00 3.91
CA ALA A 850 10.73 52.78 2.47
C ALA A 850 9.50 52.05 1.88
N CYS A 851 8.76 51.27 2.69
CA CYS A 851 7.58 50.52 2.22
C CYS A 851 6.35 50.74 3.11
N GLN A 852 5.65 51.85 2.90
CA GLN A 852 4.49 52.18 3.74
C GLN A 852 3.30 51.22 3.62
N TRP A 853 3.15 50.48 2.52
CA TRP A 853 2.07 49.50 2.36
C TRP A 853 2.41 48.11 2.94
N CYS A 854 3.70 47.80 3.15
CA CYS A 854 4.18 46.50 3.63
C CYS A 854 3.48 46.08 4.93
N ARG A 855 3.17 47.03 5.82
CA ARG A 855 2.44 46.79 7.08
C ARG A 855 1.13 46.01 6.91
N TYR A 856 0.45 46.16 5.77
CA TYR A 856 -0.84 45.53 5.52
C TYR A 856 -0.74 44.03 5.16
N LEU A 857 0.47 43.52 4.91
CA LEU A 857 0.68 42.08 4.73
C LEU A 857 0.55 41.30 6.04
N SER A 858 0.79 41.93 7.19
CA SER A 858 0.68 41.28 8.52
C SER A 858 -0.44 41.88 9.38
N CYS A 859 -1.24 42.79 8.84
CA CYS A 859 -2.27 43.50 9.60
C CYS A 859 -3.42 43.95 8.69
N ILE A 860 -4.66 43.65 9.06
CA ILE A 860 -5.85 44.07 8.31
C ILE A 860 -6.32 45.43 8.84
N PRO A 861 -6.32 46.50 8.01
CA PRO A 861 -6.83 47.79 8.43
C PRO A 861 -8.36 47.72 8.54
N ALA A 862 -8.88 47.89 9.74
CA ALA A 862 -10.32 47.89 10.00
C ALA A 862 -10.65 48.88 11.12
N SER A 863 -11.90 49.32 11.21
CA SER A 863 -12.38 50.23 12.28
C SER A 863 -12.18 49.69 13.69
N TRP A 864 -12.07 48.36 13.82
CA TRP A 864 -11.80 47.64 15.06
C TRP A 864 -10.30 47.32 15.28
N ASN A 865 -9.41 47.68 14.34
CA ASN A 865 -7.99 47.34 14.39
C ASN A 865 -7.07 48.55 14.10
N ASN A 866 -6.76 49.32 15.14
CA ASN A 866 -5.85 50.48 15.05
C ASN A 866 -4.36 50.10 15.08
N ARG A 867 -4.02 48.80 15.20
CA ARG A 867 -2.62 48.34 15.29
C ARG A 867 -1.89 48.36 13.96
N CYS A 868 -2.58 48.60 12.84
CA CYS A 868 -1.95 48.70 11.53
C CYS A 868 -1.36 50.10 11.24
N GLN A 869 -1.42 51.04 12.19
CA GLN A 869 -0.94 52.42 12.03
C GLN A 869 0.36 52.66 12.79
N GLY A 870 1.18 53.61 12.30
CA GLY A 870 2.47 53.95 12.90
C GLY A 870 3.35 52.72 13.15
N THR A 871 4.04 52.68 14.28
CA THR A 871 4.94 51.59 14.68
C THR A 871 4.22 50.30 15.10
N GLY A 872 2.88 50.30 15.16
CA GLY A 872 2.06 49.18 15.66
C GLY A 872 1.83 49.20 17.18
N ILE A 873 2.45 50.14 17.89
CA ILE A 873 2.19 50.41 19.31
C ILE A 873 0.97 51.33 19.39
N THR A 874 -0.02 50.96 20.19
CA THR A 874 -1.15 51.85 20.50
C THR A 874 -0.69 52.88 21.53
N THR A 875 -0.24 54.05 21.08
CA THR A 875 -0.08 55.21 21.95
C THR A 875 -1.46 55.75 22.29
N THR A 876 -1.93 55.52 23.52
CA THR A 876 -3.05 56.31 24.04
C THR A 876 -2.52 57.71 24.24
N THR A 877 -2.72 58.60 23.28
CA THR A 877 -2.48 60.03 23.47
C THR A 877 -3.39 60.45 24.61
N THR A 878 -2.82 60.61 25.81
CA THR A 878 -3.51 61.32 26.87
C THR A 878 -3.49 62.77 26.41
N THR A 879 -4.54 63.20 25.72
CA THR A 879 -4.82 64.62 25.56
C THR A 879 -5.03 65.17 26.97
N THR A 880 -3.99 65.80 27.52
CA THR A 880 -4.08 66.75 28.62
C THR A 880 -4.94 67.93 28.23
#